data_AF-A0A833QD73-F1
#
_entry.id   AF-A0A833QD73-F1
#
_cell.length_a   1.000
_cell.length_b   1.000
_cell.length_c   1.000
_cell.angle_alpha   90.00
_cell.angle_beta   90.00
_cell.angle_gamma   90.00
#
_symmetry.space_group_name_H-M   'P 1'
#
loop_
_entity.id
_entity.type
_entity.pdbx_description
1 polymer ?
#
loop_
_entity_poly.entity_id
_entity_poly.type
_entity_poly.pdbx_seq_one_letter_code
_entity_poly.pdbx_strand_id
1 'polypeptide(L)'
;MAFTAEKEALVVDSWNAIKADAGELGLKIFEITPSASGLFPFLRDSSVPLEKNPKLKRHAMTVFAMTCEAAVQLKKLGRVIIKETTIKNLGATHVKAGITSEHFELMRYALLETIREAVPYMWSQKMRNAWAESYDQLVEAIKKEMRPVVARYEFAPEARYTKEEEGLVVESWDIIKQDAAALGLKFFLRIFEIAPSSSGLFSFLRNSDVSLENNPKLKRHAMTVFSMTCDSAVQLQRIGKVIVRDTTVRKLGATHTKAGVSNEHFEVMKYALLETIKEGVPHMWSDKMKGAWSKAYDKLVTAIKEEMKPIPRALQATGFTEAEEDFVLGSWNVMKENAATLGLNFFLRIFEIAPSTSSLFSFLRDSRVSLDQNPKLKRHAMTVFSMTCDSAVQLHTLGKVMVKDATLTKLGHVHSMAGITQEHTEVMRFALLDTIKEAVPHMWCPEMRNAWAKAYDKLTEAIQEEMKTPGDSTIVKYKMSSPKFTEEKEALVLDSWNTMQSDVPNLGLKFFLRIFEIAPSTVGLFSFLRNADVPLHKNPKLKRHAMIVFSMTCDSATQLRRAGKVVVKETSIEKLGNTHFKAGLMTEHFELTRYALLETIKEAVPYMWSPQMKNAWAEAFDNLAAAIREAMRAYPSL
;
A
#
# COMPACT_ATOMS: atom_id res chain seq x y z
N MET A 1 -13.73 2.86 -29.90
CA MET A 1 -12.68 3.14 -30.91
C MET A 1 -13.08 2.46 -32.20
N ALA A 2 -12.73 3.00 -33.37
CA ALA A 2 -13.04 2.35 -34.64
C ALA A 2 -12.20 1.08 -34.84
N PHE A 3 -12.77 0.05 -35.46
CA PHE A 3 -12.06 -1.16 -35.84
C PHE A 3 -11.15 -0.84 -37.05
N THR A 4 -9.83 -0.99 -36.90
CA THR A 4 -8.85 -0.51 -37.87
C THR A 4 -8.52 -1.54 -38.94
N ALA A 5 -7.94 -1.10 -40.07
CA ALA A 5 -7.43 -2.00 -41.11
C ALA A 5 -6.33 -2.95 -40.58
N GLU A 6 -5.51 -2.48 -39.63
CA GLU A 6 -4.52 -3.31 -38.95
C GLU A 6 -5.19 -4.45 -38.16
N LYS A 7 -6.27 -4.15 -37.42
CA LYS A 7 -7.03 -5.18 -36.68
C LYS A 7 -7.68 -6.20 -37.61
N GLU A 8 -8.26 -5.74 -38.72
CA GLU A 8 -8.82 -6.62 -39.76
C GLU A 8 -7.75 -7.55 -40.32
N ALA A 9 -6.60 -7.02 -40.73
CA ALA A 9 -5.50 -7.82 -41.27
C ALA A 9 -5.02 -8.88 -40.28
N LEU A 10 -4.82 -8.52 -39.00
CA LEU A 10 -4.42 -9.46 -37.96
C LEU A 10 -5.40 -10.64 -37.81
N VAL A 11 -6.72 -10.38 -37.87
CA VAL A 11 -7.74 -11.44 -37.79
C VAL A 11 -7.79 -12.26 -39.07
N VAL A 12 -7.81 -11.63 -40.24
CA VAL A 12 -7.96 -12.30 -41.54
C VAL A 12 -6.72 -13.14 -41.87
N ASP A 13 -5.52 -12.63 -41.65
CA ASP A 13 -4.27 -13.32 -41.97
C ASP A 13 -4.08 -14.53 -41.07
N SER A 14 -4.34 -14.38 -39.76
CA SER A 14 -4.26 -15.51 -38.82
C SER A 14 -5.39 -16.52 -39.06
N TRP A 15 -6.60 -16.08 -39.42
CA TRP A 15 -7.68 -16.98 -39.85
C TRP A 15 -7.25 -17.77 -41.09
N ASN A 16 -6.65 -17.13 -42.09
CA ASN A 16 -6.17 -17.80 -43.29
C ASN A 16 -5.11 -18.87 -43.00
N ALA A 17 -4.30 -18.68 -41.96
CA ALA A 17 -3.32 -19.67 -41.50
C ALA A 17 -3.97 -20.87 -40.81
N ILE A 18 -5.09 -20.70 -40.10
CA ILE A 18 -5.70 -21.78 -39.28
C ILE A 18 -6.98 -22.38 -39.87
N LYS A 19 -7.58 -21.79 -40.92
CA LYS A 19 -8.91 -22.16 -41.42
C LYS A 19 -9.04 -23.60 -41.90
N ALA A 20 -7.95 -24.20 -42.38
CA ALA A 20 -7.93 -25.59 -42.83
C ALA A 20 -8.15 -26.57 -41.66
N ASP A 21 -7.60 -26.24 -40.49
CA ASP A 21 -7.65 -27.06 -39.28
C ASP A 21 -8.64 -26.54 -38.24
N ALA A 22 -9.39 -25.48 -38.54
CA ALA A 22 -10.30 -24.80 -37.62
C ALA A 22 -11.31 -25.72 -36.94
N GLY A 23 -11.71 -26.81 -37.61
CA GLY A 23 -12.57 -27.82 -37.01
C GLY A 23 -11.88 -28.62 -35.90
N GLU A 24 -10.65 -29.05 -36.13
CA GLU A 24 -9.86 -29.79 -35.12
C GLU A 24 -9.42 -28.85 -33.98
N LEU A 25 -8.95 -27.65 -34.33
CA LEU A 25 -8.63 -26.62 -33.35
C LEU A 25 -9.84 -26.25 -32.50
N GLY A 26 -11.02 -26.18 -33.11
CA GLY A 26 -12.26 -25.92 -32.42
C GLY A 26 -12.71 -27.00 -31.43
N LEU A 27 -12.17 -28.21 -31.52
CA LEU A 27 -12.41 -29.26 -30.52
C LEU A 27 -11.57 -29.05 -29.26
N LYS A 28 -10.37 -28.45 -29.38
CA LYS A 28 -9.53 -28.06 -28.23
C LYS A 28 -10.19 -27.05 -27.30
N ILE A 29 -11.10 -26.23 -27.81
CA ILE A 29 -11.95 -25.33 -27.00
C ILE A 29 -12.68 -26.12 -25.89
N PHE A 30 -13.06 -27.37 -26.16
CA PHE A 30 -13.73 -28.26 -25.22
C PHE A 30 -12.78 -29.08 -24.33
N GLU A 31 -11.50 -29.18 -24.67
CA GLU A 31 -10.46 -29.66 -23.75
C GLU A 31 -10.17 -28.61 -22.68
N ILE A 32 -10.15 -27.33 -23.07
CA ILE A 32 -10.02 -26.16 -22.19
C ILE A 32 -11.26 -26.02 -21.29
N THR A 33 -12.46 -26.36 -21.78
CA THR A 33 -13.70 -26.23 -20.99
C THR A 33 -14.57 -27.51 -21.05
N PRO A 34 -14.14 -28.64 -20.45
CA PRO A 34 -14.83 -29.94 -20.60
C PRO A 34 -16.28 -29.92 -20.14
N SER A 35 -16.58 -29.10 -19.15
CA SER A 35 -17.93 -28.91 -18.61
C SER A 35 -18.89 -28.19 -19.53
N ALA A 36 -18.39 -27.41 -20.49
CA ALA A 36 -19.22 -26.77 -21.51
C ALA A 36 -19.91 -27.82 -22.40
N SER A 37 -19.40 -29.06 -22.45
CA SER A 37 -20.03 -30.17 -23.19
C SER A 37 -21.50 -30.41 -22.82
N GLY A 38 -21.87 -30.24 -21.54
CA GLY A 38 -23.25 -30.42 -21.07
C GLY A 38 -24.27 -29.42 -21.64
N LEU A 39 -23.77 -28.31 -22.21
CA LEU A 39 -24.57 -27.25 -22.83
C LEU A 39 -24.94 -27.58 -24.28
N PHE A 40 -24.30 -28.58 -24.89
CA PHE A 40 -24.59 -28.99 -26.25
C PHE A 40 -25.54 -30.19 -26.21
N PRO A 41 -26.83 -30.03 -26.57
CA PRO A 41 -27.81 -31.11 -26.46
C PRO A 41 -27.43 -32.34 -27.28
N PHE A 42 -26.70 -32.15 -28.39
CA PHE A 42 -26.22 -33.23 -29.24
C PHE A 42 -25.03 -34.02 -28.66
N LEU A 43 -24.47 -33.60 -27.51
CA LEU A 43 -23.40 -34.30 -26.80
C LEU A 43 -23.91 -35.14 -25.63
N ARG A 44 -25.07 -34.79 -25.02
CA ARG A 44 -25.59 -35.48 -23.82
C ARG A 44 -25.79 -36.99 -23.99
N ASP A 45 -26.24 -37.40 -25.18
CA ASP A 45 -26.53 -38.80 -25.51
C ASP A 45 -25.58 -39.36 -26.58
N SER A 46 -24.44 -38.70 -26.82
CA SER A 46 -23.49 -39.12 -27.84
C SER A 46 -22.48 -40.13 -27.28
N SER A 47 -22.40 -41.31 -27.90
CA SER A 47 -21.32 -42.29 -27.64
C SER A 47 -20.00 -41.94 -28.35
N VAL A 48 -19.98 -40.86 -29.14
CA VAL A 48 -18.79 -40.42 -29.89
C VAL A 48 -17.94 -39.54 -28.98
N PRO A 49 -16.65 -39.85 -28.77
CA PRO A 49 -15.73 -38.97 -28.04
C PRO A 49 -15.76 -37.54 -28.57
N LEU A 50 -15.61 -36.55 -27.68
CA LEU A 50 -15.70 -35.12 -28.04
C LEU A 50 -14.79 -34.76 -29.23
N GLU A 51 -13.55 -35.26 -29.19
CA GLU A 51 -12.51 -35.11 -30.23
C GLU A 51 -12.88 -35.69 -31.60
N LYS A 52 -13.92 -36.52 -31.68
CA LYS A 52 -14.39 -37.15 -32.92
C LYS A 52 -15.79 -36.71 -33.31
N ASN A 53 -16.39 -35.77 -32.58
CA ASN A 53 -17.80 -35.41 -32.78
C ASN A 53 -17.97 -34.44 -33.97
N PRO A 54 -18.60 -34.86 -35.08
CA PRO A 54 -18.68 -34.04 -36.29
C PRO A 54 -19.62 -32.82 -36.15
N LYS A 55 -20.62 -32.88 -35.25
CA LYS A 55 -21.50 -31.74 -34.97
C LYS A 55 -20.76 -30.67 -34.18
N LEU A 56 -19.93 -31.08 -33.22
CA LEU A 56 -19.08 -30.20 -32.44
C LEU A 56 -18.04 -29.51 -33.32
N LYS A 57 -17.35 -30.29 -34.17
CA LYS A 57 -16.40 -29.79 -35.17
C LYS A 57 -17.02 -28.70 -36.05
N ARG A 58 -18.24 -28.93 -36.56
CA ARG A 58 -18.96 -27.95 -37.39
C ARG A 58 -19.35 -26.69 -36.62
N HIS A 59 -19.79 -26.83 -35.37
CA HIS A 59 -20.13 -25.70 -34.53
C HIS A 59 -18.90 -24.82 -34.28
N ALA A 60 -17.78 -25.44 -33.91
CA ALA A 60 -16.56 -24.71 -33.65
C ALA A 60 -16.01 -23.99 -34.89
N MET A 61 -16.02 -24.63 -36.07
CA MET A 61 -15.69 -23.95 -37.34
C MET A 61 -16.58 -22.73 -37.60
N THR A 62 -17.88 -22.84 -37.28
CA THR A 62 -18.82 -21.73 -37.43
C THR A 62 -18.43 -20.56 -36.54
N VAL A 63 -18.03 -20.81 -35.28
CA VAL A 63 -17.60 -19.76 -34.36
C VAL A 63 -16.39 -19.00 -34.94
N PHE A 64 -15.32 -19.70 -35.33
CA PHE A 64 -14.15 -19.07 -35.94
C PHE A 64 -14.49 -18.24 -37.20
N ALA A 65 -15.25 -18.84 -38.11
CA ALA A 65 -15.61 -18.20 -39.37
C ALA A 65 -16.46 -16.94 -39.14
N MET A 66 -17.46 -17.02 -38.27
CA MET A 66 -18.32 -15.88 -37.95
C MET A 66 -17.55 -14.77 -37.21
N THR A 67 -16.59 -15.11 -36.34
CA THR A 67 -15.73 -14.11 -35.68
C THR A 67 -14.81 -13.42 -36.69
N CYS A 68 -14.24 -14.15 -37.65
CA CYS A 68 -13.46 -13.54 -38.72
C CYS A 68 -14.34 -12.65 -39.62
N GLU A 69 -15.55 -13.08 -39.96
CA GLU A 69 -16.48 -12.28 -40.76
C GLU A 69 -16.88 -11.00 -40.01
N ALA A 70 -17.10 -11.08 -38.69
CA ALA A 70 -17.37 -9.93 -37.85
C ALA A 70 -16.23 -8.89 -37.92
N ALA A 71 -14.96 -9.31 -37.93
CA ALA A 71 -13.83 -8.40 -38.08
C ALA A 71 -13.87 -7.62 -39.41
N VAL A 72 -14.15 -8.31 -40.51
CA VAL A 72 -14.28 -7.70 -41.85
C VAL A 72 -15.45 -6.70 -41.88
N GLN A 73 -16.59 -7.07 -41.30
CA GLN A 73 -17.76 -6.20 -41.22
C GLN A 73 -17.54 -4.99 -40.31
N LEU A 74 -16.85 -5.15 -39.18
CA LEU A 74 -16.51 -4.05 -38.28
C LEU A 74 -15.64 -3.01 -38.97
N LYS A 75 -14.64 -3.43 -39.76
CA LYS A 75 -13.86 -2.49 -40.57
C LYS A 75 -14.73 -1.83 -41.65
N LYS A 76 -15.50 -2.61 -42.41
CA LYS A 76 -16.23 -2.10 -43.59
C LYS A 76 -17.44 -1.24 -43.24
N LEU A 77 -18.17 -1.60 -42.18
CA LEU A 77 -19.50 -1.07 -41.86
C LEU A 77 -19.56 -0.43 -40.47
N GLY A 78 -18.51 -0.55 -39.66
CA GLY A 78 -18.48 -0.08 -38.27
C GLY A 78 -19.34 -0.90 -37.31
N ARG A 79 -20.00 -1.96 -37.79
CA ARG A 79 -20.90 -2.82 -37.01
C ARG A 79 -21.01 -4.22 -37.62
N VAL A 80 -21.35 -5.19 -36.79
CA VAL A 80 -21.68 -6.55 -37.23
C VAL A 80 -23.14 -6.60 -37.69
N ILE A 81 -23.36 -7.10 -38.91
CA ILE A 81 -24.65 -7.33 -39.55
C ILE A 81 -24.73 -8.82 -39.91
N ILE A 82 -25.57 -9.55 -39.19
CA ILE A 82 -25.88 -10.95 -39.49
C ILE A 82 -27.28 -10.98 -40.07
N LYS A 83 -27.48 -11.79 -41.12
CA LYS A 83 -28.79 -11.97 -41.75
C LYS A 83 -29.85 -12.26 -40.68
N GLU A 84 -30.98 -11.56 -40.74
CA GLU A 84 -32.02 -11.59 -39.70
C GLU A 84 -32.47 -13.01 -39.34
N THR A 85 -32.65 -13.89 -40.34
CA THR A 85 -32.99 -15.30 -40.14
C THR A 85 -31.93 -16.06 -39.34
N THR A 86 -30.66 -15.77 -39.59
CA THR A 86 -29.53 -16.45 -38.95
C THR A 86 -29.36 -15.98 -37.51
N ILE A 87 -29.43 -14.67 -37.26
CA ILE A 87 -29.22 -14.13 -35.91
C ILE A 87 -30.38 -14.50 -34.96
N LYS A 88 -31.63 -14.54 -35.45
CA LYS A 88 -32.77 -15.06 -34.70
C LYS A 88 -32.61 -16.53 -34.33
N ASN A 89 -32.19 -17.37 -35.27
CA ASN A 89 -31.93 -18.80 -35.03
C ASN A 89 -30.79 -19.01 -34.03
N LEU A 90 -29.72 -18.22 -34.12
CA LEU A 90 -28.61 -18.26 -33.16
C LEU A 90 -29.10 -17.87 -31.76
N GLY A 91 -29.80 -16.74 -31.61
CA GLY A 91 -30.36 -16.32 -30.33
C GLY A 91 -31.26 -17.40 -29.70
N ALA A 92 -32.23 -17.91 -30.46
CA ALA A 92 -33.15 -18.95 -29.99
C ALA A 92 -32.44 -20.26 -29.59
N THR A 93 -31.42 -20.66 -30.35
CA THR A 93 -30.64 -21.89 -30.06
C THR A 93 -29.84 -21.74 -28.77
N HIS A 94 -29.18 -20.60 -28.57
CA HIS A 94 -28.40 -20.34 -27.34
C HIS A 94 -29.32 -20.22 -26.11
N VAL A 95 -30.50 -19.61 -26.23
CA VAL A 95 -31.50 -19.59 -25.15
C VAL A 95 -31.98 -21.00 -24.82
N LYS A 96 -32.33 -21.81 -25.82
CA LYS A 96 -32.79 -23.20 -25.60
C LYS A 96 -31.72 -24.09 -24.96
N ALA A 97 -30.45 -23.82 -25.26
CA ALA A 97 -29.31 -24.52 -24.67
C ALA A 97 -28.95 -24.04 -23.25
N GLY A 98 -29.60 -22.99 -22.74
CA GLY A 98 -29.33 -22.43 -21.41
C GLY A 98 -28.01 -21.64 -21.34
N ILE A 99 -27.54 -21.13 -22.47
CA ILE A 99 -26.31 -20.34 -22.54
C ILE A 99 -26.53 -18.99 -21.85
N THR A 100 -25.59 -18.62 -20.99
CA THR A 100 -25.56 -17.35 -20.24
C THR A 100 -24.42 -16.46 -20.74
N SER A 101 -24.34 -15.22 -20.25
CA SER A 101 -23.25 -14.31 -20.65
C SER A 101 -21.87 -14.86 -20.27
N GLU A 102 -21.75 -15.54 -19.13
CA GLU A 102 -20.51 -16.14 -18.63
C GLU A 102 -19.98 -17.22 -19.58
N HIS A 103 -20.87 -17.97 -20.23
CA HIS A 103 -20.47 -18.99 -21.20
C HIS A 103 -19.83 -18.39 -22.46
N PHE A 104 -20.26 -17.19 -22.88
CA PHE A 104 -19.61 -16.48 -23.98
C PHE A 104 -18.20 -16.00 -23.60
N GLU A 105 -17.98 -15.59 -22.35
CA GLU A 105 -16.64 -15.19 -21.88
C GLU A 105 -15.68 -16.39 -21.81
N LEU A 106 -16.15 -17.54 -21.34
CA LEU A 106 -15.36 -18.79 -21.37
C LEU A 106 -15.02 -19.20 -22.81
N MET A 107 -16.01 -19.15 -23.72
CA MET A 107 -15.78 -19.42 -25.14
C MET A 107 -14.80 -18.43 -25.77
N ARG A 108 -14.84 -17.15 -25.40
CA ARG A 108 -13.89 -16.13 -25.86
C ARG A 108 -12.47 -16.46 -25.42
N TYR A 109 -12.28 -16.83 -24.16
CA TYR A 109 -10.98 -17.26 -23.64
C TYR A 109 -10.45 -18.47 -24.41
N ALA A 110 -11.27 -19.53 -24.50
CA ALA A 110 -10.89 -20.76 -25.15
C ALA A 110 -10.58 -20.57 -26.64
N LEU A 111 -11.34 -19.72 -27.34
CA LEU A 111 -11.06 -19.32 -28.72
C LEU A 111 -9.68 -18.65 -28.84
N LEU A 112 -9.40 -17.67 -27.98
CA LEU A 112 -8.13 -16.92 -28.02
C LEU A 112 -6.93 -17.80 -27.70
N GLU A 113 -7.01 -18.67 -26.70
CA GLU A 113 -5.93 -19.61 -26.37
C GLU A 113 -5.70 -20.63 -27.50
N THR A 114 -6.78 -21.13 -28.11
CA THR A 114 -6.68 -22.03 -29.26
C THR A 114 -5.94 -21.35 -30.42
N ILE A 115 -6.23 -20.08 -30.71
CA ILE A 115 -5.53 -19.33 -31.75
C ILE A 115 -4.06 -19.11 -31.37
N ARG A 116 -3.77 -18.77 -30.10
CA ARG A 116 -2.42 -18.58 -29.58
C ARG A 116 -1.55 -19.81 -29.78
N GLU A 117 -2.11 -20.99 -29.51
CA GLU A 117 -1.41 -22.26 -29.70
C GLU A 117 -1.29 -22.68 -31.16
N ALA A 118 -2.28 -22.36 -31.99
CA ALA A 118 -2.28 -22.72 -33.40
C ALA A 118 -1.26 -21.90 -34.22
N VAL A 119 -1.12 -20.61 -33.93
CA VAL A 119 -0.23 -19.69 -34.67
C VAL A 119 0.62 -18.83 -33.74
N PRO A 120 1.49 -19.44 -32.90
CA PRO A 120 2.28 -18.72 -31.91
C PRO A 120 3.25 -17.71 -32.56
N TYR A 121 3.70 -17.97 -33.79
CA TYR A 121 4.59 -17.08 -34.54
C TYR A 121 3.90 -15.79 -35.02
N MET A 122 2.57 -15.76 -35.11
CA MET A 122 1.78 -14.55 -35.43
C MET A 122 1.22 -13.87 -34.18
N TRP A 123 1.25 -14.56 -33.03
CA TRP A 123 0.57 -14.14 -31.83
C TRP A 123 1.18 -12.86 -31.26
N SER A 124 0.32 -11.87 -31.04
CA SER A 124 0.68 -10.60 -30.40
C SER A 124 -0.49 -10.07 -29.58
N GLN A 125 -0.21 -9.16 -28.64
CA GLN A 125 -1.28 -8.52 -27.87
C GLN A 125 -2.27 -7.77 -28.78
N LYS A 126 -1.79 -7.19 -29.90
CA LYS A 126 -2.64 -6.55 -30.90
C LYS A 126 -3.58 -7.54 -31.57
N MET A 127 -3.06 -8.71 -31.96
CA MET A 127 -3.85 -9.78 -32.57
C MET A 127 -4.89 -10.32 -31.59
N ARG A 128 -4.51 -10.58 -30.34
CA ARG A 128 -5.42 -10.98 -29.27
C ARG A 128 -6.57 -9.99 -29.13
N ASN A 129 -6.26 -8.70 -29.05
CA ASN A 129 -7.27 -7.65 -28.91
C ASN A 129 -8.18 -7.55 -30.14
N ALA A 130 -7.65 -7.76 -31.35
CA ALA A 130 -8.44 -7.73 -32.58
C ALA A 130 -9.44 -8.89 -32.67
N TRP A 131 -9.01 -10.11 -32.34
CA TRP A 131 -9.89 -11.28 -32.25
C TRP A 131 -10.94 -11.13 -31.14
N ALA A 132 -10.53 -10.66 -29.97
CA ALA A 132 -11.42 -10.41 -28.85
C ALA A 132 -12.54 -9.41 -29.22
N GLU A 133 -12.18 -8.25 -29.77
CA GLU A 133 -13.16 -7.23 -30.16
C GLU A 133 -14.13 -7.72 -31.24
N SER A 134 -13.64 -8.54 -32.19
CA SER A 134 -14.47 -9.13 -33.23
C SER A 134 -15.47 -10.13 -32.65
N TYR A 135 -15.01 -10.95 -31.69
CA TYR A 135 -15.85 -11.89 -30.97
C TYR A 135 -16.90 -11.18 -30.11
N ASP A 136 -16.50 -10.15 -29.36
CA ASP A 136 -17.37 -9.38 -28.47
C ASP A 136 -18.53 -8.77 -29.24
N GLN A 137 -18.26 -8.18 -30.41
CA GLN A 137 -19.29 -7.56 -31.25
C GLN A 137 -20.25 -8.59 -31.87
N LEU A 138 -19.73 -9.77 -32.25
CA LEU A 138 -20.55 -10.89 -32.68
C LEU A 138 -21.48 -11.36 -31.55
N VAL A 139 -20.94 -11.53 -30.34
CA VAL A 139 -21.69 -11.97 -29.17
C VAL A 139 -22.76 -10.94 -28.77
N GLU A 140 -22.46 -9.65 -28.81
CA GLU A 140 -23.46 -8.61 -28.52
C GLU A 140 -24.65 -8.65 -29.50
N ALA A 141 -24.40 -8.94 -30.78
CA ALA A 141 -25.47 -9.16 -31.76
C ALA A 141 -26.32 -10.40 -31.40
N ILE A 142 -25.70 -11.50 -30.97
CA ILE A 142 -26.40 -12.72 -30.53
C ILE A 142 -27.21 -12.45 -29.25
N LYS A 143 -26.61 -11.83 -28.23
CA LYS A 143 -27.26 -11.47 -26.96
C LYS A 143 -28.47 -10.56 -27.18
N LYS A 144 -28.43 -9.66 -28.17
CA LYS A 144 -29.59 -8.84 -28.54
C LYS A 144 -30.80 -9.66 -29.01
N GLU A 145 -30.58 -10.76 -29.72
CA GLU A 145 -31.64 -11.71 -30.12
C GLU A 145 -32.00 -12.74 -29.04
N MET A 146 -31.17 -12.90 -28.00
CA MET A 146 -31.54 -13.68 -26.81
C MET A 146 -32.53 -12.89 -25.92
N ARG A 147 -32.43 -11.55 -25.90
CA ARG A 147 -33.26 -10.65 -25.07
C ARG A 147 -34.79 -10.74 -25.26
N PRO A 148 -35.38 -11.00 -26.45
CA PRO A 148 -36.84 -11.14 -26.59
C PRO A 148 -37.43 -12.37 -25.89
N VAL A 149 -36.61 -13.35 -25.49
CA VAL A 149 -37.05 -14.54 -24.74
C VAL A 149 -36.75 -14.41 -23.23
N VAL A 150 -35.77 -13.58 -22.86
CA VAL A 150 -35.34 -13.34 -21.45
C VAL A 150 -36.06 -12.15 -20.81
N ALA A 151 -36.73 -11.29 -21.60
CA ALA A 151 -37.44 -10.09 -21.12
C ALA A 151 -38.61 -10.35 -20.13
N ARG A 152 -38.95 -11.60 -19.81
CA ARG A 152 -39.82 -11.92 -18.65
C ARG A 152 -39.11 -11.83 -17.29
N TYR A 153 -37.78 -11.71 -17.25
CA TYR A 153 -37.00 -11.70 -15.99
C TYR A 153 -36.09 -10.48 -15.75
N GLU A 154 -35.87 -9.59 -16.72
CA GLU A 154 -34.83 -8.54 -16.64
C GLU A 154 -35.26 -7.19 -16.04
N PHE A 155 -36.52 -6.99 -15.64
CA PHE A 155 -36.97 -5.77 -14.96
C PHE A 155 -37.34 -5.99 -13.48
N ALA A 156 -36.67 -6.94 -12.83
CA ALA A 156 -36.57 -6.90 -11.37
C ALA A 156 -35.41 -5.95 -11.00
N PRO A 157 -35.59 -4.97 -10.11
CA PRO A 157 -34.46 -4.24 -9.53
C PRO A 157 -33.44 -5.23 -8.99
N GLU A 158 -32.13 -4.98 -9.12
CA GLU A 158 -31.07 -5.87 -8.59
C GLU A 158 -31.46 -6.29 -7.17
N ALA A 159 -31.92 -7.53 -7.01
CA ALA A 159 -32.46 -7.98 -5.74
C ALA A 159 -31.33 -7.92 -4.72
N ARG A 160 -31.53 -7.15 -3.65
CA ARG A 160 -30.57 -7.02 -2.55
C ARG A 160 -30.11 -8.41 -2.12
N TYR A 161 -28.81 -8.55 -1.82
CA TYR A 161 -28.27 -9.82 -1.36
C TYR A 161 -29.01 -10.27 -0.10
N THR A 162 -29.68 -11.43 -0.16
CA THR A 162 -30.65 -11.81 0.88
C THR A 162 -29.97 -12.53 2.05
N LYS A 163 -30.70 -12.65 3.17
CA LYS A 163 -30.22 -13.40 4.34
C LYS A 163 -30.10 -14.89 4.03
N GLU A 164 -30.98 -15.41 3.16
CA GLU A 164 -30.92 -16.79 2.67
C GLU A 164 -29.69 -17.00 1.77
N GLU A 165 -29.36 -16.05 0.88
CA GLU A 165 -28.13 -16.10 0.07
C GLU A 165 -26.88 -16.05 0.96
N GLU A 166 -26.88 -15.29 2.06
CA GLU A 166 -25.79 -15.27 3.05
C GLU A 166 -25.68 -16.61 3.77
N GLY A 167 -26.81 -17.15 4.26
CA GLY A 167 -26.87 -18.44 4.95
C GLY A 167 -26.30 -19.57 4.08
N LEU A 168 -26.72 -19.65 2.81
CA LEU A 168 -26.21 -20.66 1.88
C LEU A 168 -24.69 -20.58 1.71
N VAL A 169 -24.11 -19.37 1.61
CA VAL A 169 -22.65 -19.19 1.46
C VAL A 169 -21.92 -19.50 2.77
N VAL A 170 -22.38 -18.98 3.90
CA VAL A 170 -21.71 -19.15 5.20
C VAL A 170 -21.78 -20.59 5.68
N GLU A 171 -22.95 -21.24 5.61
CA GLU A 171 -23.12 -22.62 6.05
C GLU A 171 -22.31 -23.60 5.19
N SER A 172 -22.32 -23.41 3.87
CA SER A 172 -21.50 -24.23 2.97
C SER A 172 -20.00 -23.97 3.16
N TRP A 173 -19.60 -22.72 3.38
CA TRP A 173 -18.21 -22.37 3.71
C TRP A 173 -17.76 -23.02 5.02
N ASP A 174 -18.62 -23.04 6.04
CA ASP A 174 -18.32 -23.63 7.35
C ASP A 174 -18.06 -25.13 7.30
N ILE A 175 -18.63 -25.82 6.31
CA ILE A 175 -18.35 -27.23 6.03
C ILE A 175 -17.06 -27.36 5.21
N ILE A 176 -16.97 -26.71 4.04
CA ILE A 176 -15.82 -26.91 3.14
C ILE A 176 -14.50 -26.34 3.68
N LYS A 177 -14.53 -25.40 4.63
CA LYS A 177 -13.32 -24.85 5.24
C LYS A 177 -12.50 -25.90 6.00
N GLN A 178 -13.13 -26.98 6.46
CA GLN A 178 -12.46 -28.08 7.15
C GLN A 178 -11.50 -28.84 6.21
N ASP A 179 -11.88 -28.98 4.94
CA ASP A 179 -11.09 -29.64 3.89
C ASP A 179 -10.47 -28.64 2.89
N ALA A 180 -10.41 -27.35 3.25
CA ALA A 180 -10.05 -26.29 2.31
C ALA A 180 -8.61 -26.40 1.77
N ALA A 181 -7.71 -27.13 2.44
CA ALA A 181 -6.39 -27.41 1.88
C ALA A 181 -6.47 -28.34 0.66
N ALA A 182 -7.30 -29.39 0.72
CA ALA A 182 -7.50 -30.34 -0.37
C ALA A 182 -8.38 -29.73 -1.48
N LEU A 183 -9.45 -29.02 -1.11
CA LEU A 183 -10.31 -28.32 -2.07
C LEU A 183 -9.57 -27.15 -2.73
N GLY A 184 -8.73 -26.43 -2.01
CA GLY A 184 -7.92 -25.35 -2.56
C GLY A 184 -6.89 -25.84 -3.60
N LEU A 185 -6.37 -27.06 -3.43
CA LEU A 185 -5.55 -27.70 -4.44
C LEU A 185 -6.38 -28.07 -5.68
N LYS A 186 -7.52 -28.74 -5.50
CA LYS A 186 -8.43 -29.09 -6.61
C LYS A 186 -8.86 -27.87 -7.42
N PHE A 187 -9.16 -26.77 -6.73
CA PHE A 187 -9.49 -25.48 -7.33
C PHE A 187 -8.41 -25.01 -8.31
N PHE A 188 -7.13 -25.05 -7.91
CA PHE A 188 -6.04 -24.61 -8.77
C PHE A 188 -5.65 -25.61 -9.85
N LEU A 189 -5.71 -26.91 -9.56
CA LEU A 189 -5.53 -27.94 -10.60
C LEU A 189 -6.57 -27.74 -11.71
N ARG A 190 -7.83 -27.50 -11.34
CA ARG A 190 -8.91 -27.18 -12.28
C ARG A 190 -8.64 -25.90 -13.07
N ILE A 191 -8.13 -24.85 -12.43
CA ILE A 191 -7.71 -23.62 -13.14
C ILE A 191 -6.62 -23.95 -14.16
N PHE A 192 -5.62 -24.76 -13.81
CA PHE A 192 -4.51 -25.10 -14.72
C PHE A 192 -4.88 -26.14 -15.78
N GLU A 193 -5.88 -26.98 -15.54
CA GLU A 193 -6.49 -27.82 -16.57
C GLU A 193 -7.22 -26.97 -17.60
N ILE A 194 -8.00 -25.98 -17.15
CA ILE A 194 -8.74 -25.06 -18.03
C ILE A 194 -7.81 -24.09 -18.74
N ALA A 195 -6.82 -23.57 -18.02
CA ALA A 195 -5.93 -22.51 -18.46
C ALA A 195 -4.47 -22.88 -18.11
N PRO A 196 -3.83 -23.81 -18.83
CA PRO A 196 -2.45 -24.25 -18.52
C PRO A 196 -1.46 -23.09 -18.46
N SER A 197 -1.64 -22.10 -19.33
CA SER A 197 -0.82 -20.88 -19.39
C SER A 197 -0.93 -20.00 -18.13
N SER A 198 -2.03 -20.10 -17.37
CA SER A 198 -2.24 -19.31 -16.15
C SER A 198 -1.29 -19.69 -15.01
N SER A 199 -0.71 -20.89 -15.04
CA SER A 199 0.35 -21.31 -14.10
C SER A 199 1.55 -20.35 -14.13
N GLY A 200 1.86 -19.78 -15.30
CA GLY A 200 2.91 -18.79 -15.50
C GLY A 200 2.65 -17.46 -14.80
N LEU A 201 1.41 -17.14 -14.41
CA LEU A 201 1.08 -15.91 -13.67
C LEU A 201 1.55 -15.96 -12.21
N PHE A 202 1.79 -17.17 -11.69
CA PHE A 202 2.26 -17.39 -10.33
C PHE A 202 3.78 -17.43 -10.30
N SER A 203 4.42 -16.33 -9.93
CA SER A 203 5.89 -16.22 -9.89
C SER A 203 6.56 -17.31 -9.03
N PHE A 204 5.88 -17.77 -7.97
CA PHE A 204 6.35 -18.83 -7.08
C PHE A 204 6.24 -20.25 -7.68
N LEU A 205 5.68 -20.41 -8.88
CA LEU A 205 5.62 -21.69 -9.59
C LEU A 205 6.68 -21.82 -10.68
N ARG A 206 7.21 -20.71 -11.23
CA ARG A 206 8.06 -20.73 -12.44
C ARG A 206 9.38 -21.51 -12.30
N ASN A 207 9.90 -21.67 -11.07
CA ASN A 207 11.15 -22.38 -10.77
C ASN A 207 11.04 -23.18 -9.46
N SER A 208 9.88 -23.77 -9.18
CA SER A 208 9.67 -24.51 -7.93
C SER A 208 9.88 -26.01 -8.12
N ASP A 209 10.76 -26.60 -7.30
CA ASP A 209 10.91 -28.05 -7.20
C ASP A 209 9.77 -28.72 -6.39
N VAL A 210 8.84 -27.92 -5.87
CA VAL A 210 7.70 -28.40 -5.09
C VAL A 210 6.54 -28.66 -6.04
N SER A 211 6.03 -29.90 -6.03
CA SER A 211 4.84 -30.25 -6.80
C SER A 211 3.65 -29.33 -6.46
N LEU A 212 2.78 -29.08 -7.44
CA LEU A 212 1.60 -28.22 -7.26
C LEU A 212 0.77 -28.62 -6.02
N GLU A 213 0.66 -29.93 -5.79
CA GLU A 213 -0.05 -30.57 -4.68
C GLU A 213 0.50 -30.21 -3.29
N ASN A 214 1.81 -29.97 -3.22
CA ASN A 214 2.51 -29.69 -1.98
C ASN A 214 2.86 -28.21 -1.81
N ASN A 215 2.51 -27.34 -2.76
CA ASN A 215 2.89 -25.93 -2.71
C ASN A 215 2.09 -25.14 -1.64
N PRO A 216 2.72 -24.68 -0.55
CA PRO A 216 2.02 -24.01 0.55
C PRO A 216 1.50 -22.61 0.17
N LYS A 217 2.12 -21.93 -0.81
CA LYS A 217 1.69 -20.61 -1.28
C LYS A 217 0.40 -20.70 -2.08
N LEU A 218 0.27 -21.74 -2.90
CA LEU A 218 -0.94 -22.05 -3.66
C LEU A 218 -2.13 -22.33 -2.72
N LYS A 219 -1.92 -23.17 -1.70
CA LYS A 219 -2.92 -23.48 -0.66
C LYS A 219 -3.41 -22.23 0.07
N ARG A 220 -2.48 -21.36 0.49
CA ARG A 220 -2.81 -20.09 1.16
C ARG A 220 -3.60 -19.15 0.26
N HIS A 221 -3.24 -19.08 -1.02
CA HIS A 221 -3.95 -18.26 -1.99
C HIS A 221 -5.39 -18.76 -2.18
N ALA A 222 -5.58 -20.08 -2.35
CA ALA A 222 -6.92 -20.65 -2.49
C ALA A 222 -7.79 -20.30 -1.27
N MET A 223 -7.28 -20.55 -0.06
CA MET A 223 -7.98 -20.20 1.18
C MET A 223 -8.39 -18.71 1.23
N THR A 224 -7.50 -17.83 0.75
CA THR A 224 -7.78 -16.38 0.69
C THR A 224 -8.95 -16.10 -0.26
N VAL A 225 -8.99 -16.74 -1.43
CA VAL A 225 -10.09 -16.58 -2.41
C VAL A 225 -11.43 -17.02 -1.79
N PHE A 226 -11.50 -18.24 -1.25
CA PHE A 226 -12.74 -18.75 -0.64
C PHE A 226 -13.22 -17.86 0.52
N SER A 227 -12.31 -17.52 1.45
CA SER A 227 -12.64 -16.69 2.60
C SER A 227 -13.12 -15.31 2.17
N MET A 228 -12.45 -14.66 1.22
CA MET A 228 -12.83 -13.33 0.75
C MET A 228 -14.16 -13.35 -0.01
N THR A 229 -14.47 -14.41 -0.75
CA THR A 229 -15.78 -14.58 -1.38
C THR A 229 -16.88 -14.79 -0.34
N CYS A 230 -16.63 -15.57 0.72
CA CYS A 230 -17.57 -15.69 1.85
C CYS A 230 -17.78 -14.35 2.57
N ASP A 231 -16.70 -13.62 2.86
CA ASP A 231 -16.77 -12.28 3.48
C ASP A 231 -17.53 -11.28 2.61
N SER A 232 -17.39 -11.39 1.28
CA SER A 232 -18.16 -10.60 0.31
C SER A 232 -19.66 -10.85 0.45
N ALA A 233 -20.10 -12.10 0.59
CA ALA A 233 -21.51 -12.44 0.82
C ALA A 233 -22.07 -11.78 2.09
N VAL A 234 -21.34 -11.90 3.20
CA VAL A 234 -21.72 -11.28 4.49
C VAL A 234 -21.82 -9.75 4.37
N GLN A 235 -20.88 -9.13 3.66
CA GLN A 235 -20.89 -7.68 3.44
C GLN A 235 -22.02 -7.25 2.53
N LEU A 236 -22.26 -7.94 1.40
CA LEU A 236 -23.36 -7.64 0.51
C LEU A 236 -24.70 -7.68 1.23
N GLN A 237 -24.90 -8.64 2.14
CA GLN A 237 -26.12 -8.70 2.95
C GLN A 237 -26.23 -7.50 3.90
N ARG A 238 -25.17 -7.25 4.69
CA ARG A 238 -25.19 -6.27 5.79
C ARG A 238 -25.21 -4.82 5.29
N ILE A 239 -24.34 -4.51 4.34
CA ILE A 239 -24.03 -3.14 3.90
C ILE A 239 -24.34 -2.89 2.42
N GLY A 240 -24.77 -3.91 1.66
CA GLY A 240 -25.17 -3.76 0.25
C GLY A 240 -24.02 -3.62 -0.74
N LYS A 241 -22.77 -3.61 -0.27
CA LYS A 241 -21.57 -3.49 -1.10
C LYS A 241 -20.39 -4.24 -0.47
N VAL A 242 -19.41 -4.57 -1.28
CA VAL A 242 -18.17 -5.19 -0.81
C VAL A 242 -17.18 -4.08 -0.41
N ILE A 243 -16.84 -4.02 0.87
CA ILE A 243 -15.79 -3.19 1.46
C ILE A 243 -14.69 -4.12 1.99
N VAL A 244 -13.86 -4.64 1.09
CA VAL A 244 -12.56 -5.17 1.53
C VAL A 244 -11.77 -3.98 2.07
N ARG A 245 -11.16 -4.08 3.27
CA ARG A 245 -10.35 -2.98 3.86
C ARG A 245 -9.53 -2.29 2.77
N ASP A 246 -9.60 -0.97 2.68
CA ASP A 246 -9.10 -0.19 1.53
C ASP A 246 -7.65 -0.53 1.14
N THR A 247 -6.80 -0.86 2.10
CA THR A 247 -5.40 -1.28 1.87
C THR A 247 -5.27 -2.67 1.25
N THR A 248 -6.21 -3.59 1.51
CA THR A 248 -6.20 -4.97 1.01
C THR A 248 -6.69 -5.07 -0.43
N VAL A 249 -7.79 -4.42 -0.82
CA VAL A 249 -8.33 -4.55 -2.21
C VAL A 249 -7.44 -3.82 -3.23
N ARG A 250 -6.82 -2.70 -2.84
CA ARG A 250 -5.84 -1.97 -3.65
C ARG A 250 -4.57 -2.76 -3.90
N LYS A 251 -4.02 -3.39 -2.85
CA LYS A 251 -2.88 -4.30 -2.96
C LYS A 251 -3.22 -5.51 -3.84
N LEU A 252 -4.44 -6.03 -3.75
CA LEU A 252 -4.90 -7.11 -4.63
C LEU A 252 -4.94 -6.63 -6.08
N GLY A 253 -5.56 -5.48 -6.38
CA GLY A 253 -5.57 -4.89 -7.72
C GLY A 253 -4.17 -4.76 -8.32
N ALA A 254 -3.26 -4.10 -7.60
CA ALA A 254 -1.87 -3.93 -8.03
C ALA A 254 -1.14 -5.27 -8.27
N THR A 255 -1.32 -6.24 -7.37
CA THR A 255 -0.71 -7.57 -7.50
C THR A 255 -1.22 -8.30 -8.75
N HIS A 256 -2.53 -8.24 -9.02
CA HIS A 256 -3.14 -8.87 -10.19
C HIS A 256 -2.72 -8.16 -11.48
N THR A 257 -2.60 -6.83 -11.49
CA THR A 257 -2.05 -6.07 -12.61
C THR A 257 -0.59 -6.45 -12.89
N LYS A 258 0.27 -6.48 -11.86
CA LYS A 258 1.70 -6.86 -12.00
C LYS A 258 1.87 -8.30 -12.48
N ALA A 259 1.00 -9.21 -12.06
CA ALA A 259 0.99 -10.59 -12.52
C ALA A 259 0.47 -10.76 -13.95
N GLY A 260 -0.14 -9.73 -14.55
CA GLY A 260 -0.74 -9.79 -15.89
C GLY A 260 -2.08 -10.52 -15.91
N VAL A 261 -2.83 -10.47 -14.80
CA VAL A 261 -4.15 -11.11 -14.73
C VAL A 261 -5.13 -10.35 -15.62
N SER A 262 -5.85 -11.10 -16.45
CA SER A 262 -6.84 -10.59 -17.41
C SER A 262 -8.26 -10.84 -16.89
N ASN A 263 -9.26 -10.22 -17.52
CA ASN A 263 -10.66 -10.47 -17.17
C ASN A 263 -11.04 -11.94 -17.33
N GLU A 264 -10.49 -12.59 -18.34
CA GLU A 264 -10.78 -13.98 -18.67
C GLU A 264 -10.28 -14.93 -17.58
N HIS A 265 -9.15 -14.62 -16.93
CA HIS A 265 -8.65 -15.41 -15.80
C HIS A 265 -9.63 -15.39 -14.60
N PHE A 266 -10.33 -14.28 -14.36
CA PHE A 266 -11.34 -14.20 -13.31
C PHE A 266 -12.56 -15.07 -13.62
N GLU A 267 -12.92 -15.26 -14.89
CA GLU A 267 -14.04 -16.12 -15.28
C GLU A 267 -13.68 -17.61 -15.16
N VAL A 268 -12.46 -17.99 -15.59
CA VAL A 268 -11.91 -19.33 -15.35
C VAL A 268 -11.89 -19.65 -13.86
N MET A 269 -11.45 -18.68 -13.05
CA MET A 269 -11.41 -18.82 -11.59
C MET A 269 -12.81 -18.94 -10.98
N LYS A 270 -13.80 -18.16 -11.44
CA LYS A 270 -15.21 -18.26 -11.02
C LYS A 270 -15.76 -19.65 -11.26
N TYR A 271 -15.53 -20.17 -12.47
CA TYR A 271 -15.98 -21.49 -12.85
C TYR A 271 -15.35 -22.58 -11.97
N ALA A 272 -14.02 -22.55 -11.81
CA ALA A 272 -13.29 -23.51 -10.98
C ALA A 272 -13.73 -23.44 -9.51
N LEU A 273 -14.02 -22.25 -8.99
CA LEU A 273 -14.53 -22.04 -7.63
C LEU A 273 -15.87 -22.76 -7.44
N LEU A 274 -16.84 -22.51 -8.33
CA LEU A 274 -18.19 -23.07 -8.22
C LEU A 274 -18.20 -24.60 -8.31
N GLU A 275 -17.45 -25.19 -9.24
CA GLU A 275 -17.35 -26.66 -9.32
C GLU A 275 -16.66 -27.27 -8.09
N THR A 276 -15.64 -26.59 -7.56
CA THR A 276 -14.95 -27.07 -6.36
C THR A 276 -15.88 -27.06 -5.14
N ILE A 277 -16.74 -26.03 -5.02
CA ILE A 277 -17.75 -25.98 -3.96
C ILE A 277 -18.80 -27.07 -4.16
N LYS A 278 -19.28 -27.28 -5.39
CA LYS A 278 -20.24 -28.34 -5.72
C LYS A 278 -19.73 -29.73 -5.33
N GLU A 279 -18.45 -30.02 -5.59
CA GLU A 279 -17.81 -31.27 -5.18
C GLU A 279 -17.57 -31.36 -3.67
N GLY A 280 -17.29 -30.23 -3.01
CA GLY A 280 -17.04 -30.18 -1.57
C GLY A 280 -18.30 -30.38 -0.72
N VAL A 281 -19.45 -29.89 -1.19
CA VAL A 281 -20.75 -29.99 -0.48
C VAL A 281 -21.91 -30.35 -1.42
N PRO A 282 -21.87 -31.55 -2.04
CA PRO A 282 -22.87 -31.94 -3.05
C PRO A 282 -24.29 -32.02 -2.49
N HIS A 283 -24.45 -32.33 -1.20
CA HIS A 283 -25.75 -32.44 -0.54
C HIS A 283 -26.44 -31.08 -0.30
N MET A 284 -25.70 -29.97 -0.28
CA MET A 284 -26.25 -28.61 -0.18
C MET A 284 -26.39 -27.92 -1.55
N TRP A 285 -25.73 -28.48 -2.57
CA TRP A 285 -25.62 -27.81 -3.86
C TRP A 285 -26.99 -27.64 -4.53
N SER A 286 -27.30 -26.40 -4.88
CA SER A 286 -28.53 -26.01 -5.55
C SER A 286 -28.28 -24.80 -6.45
N ASP A 287 -29.18 -24.54 -7.41
CA ASP A 287 -29.08 -23.35 -8.26
C ASP A 287 -29.09 -22.04 -7.45
N LYS A 288 -29.82 -22.03 -6.33
CA LYS A 288 -29.82 -20.89 -5.39
C LYS A 288 -28.45 -20.67 -4.75
N MET A 289 -27.82 -21.75 -4.28
CA MET A 289 -26.49 -21.69 -3.67
C MET A 289 -25.42 -21.30 -4.70
N LYS A 290 -25.50 -21.86 -5.91
CA LYS A 290 -24.64 -21.46 -7.05
C LYS A 290 -24.78 -19.97 -7.33
N GLY A 291 -26.02 -19.46 -7.38
CA GLY A 291 -26.31 -18.03 -7.58
C GLY A 291 -25.72 -17.14 -6.47
N ALA A 292 -25.88 -17.55 -5.20
CA ALA A 292 -25.35 -16.81 -4.06
C ALA A 292 -23.82 -16.68 -4.09
N TRP A 293 -23.10 -17.81 -4.27
CA TRP A 293 -21.64 -17.81 -4.41
C TRP A 293 -21.17 -17.01 -5.63
N SER A 294 -21.85 -17.15 -6.77
CA SER A 294 -21.54 -16.38 -7.98
C SER A 294 -21.65 -14.88 -7.73
N LYS A 295 -22.77 -14.41 -7.16
CA LYS A 295 -23.03 -13.00 -6.88
C LYS A 295 -22.02 -12.41 -5.90
N ALA A 296 -21.64 -13.16 -4.87
CA ALA A 296 -20.61 -12.77 -3.92
C ALA A 296 -19.23 -12.64 -4.58
N TYR A 297 -18.87 -13.59 -5.45
CA TYR A 297 -17.62 -13.57 -6.21
C TYR A 297 -17.58 -12.39 -7.20
N ASP A 298 -18.65 -12.17 -7.96
CA ASP A 298 -18.72 -11.13 -8.99
C ASP A 298 -18.53 -9.73 -8.41
N LYS A 299 -19.17 -9.44 -7.27
CA LYS A 299 -19.02 -8.15 -6.60
C LYS A 299 -17.62 -7.99 -5.99
N LEU A 300 -16.99 -9.07 -5.51
CA LEU A 300 -15.60 -9.04 -5.06
C LEU A 300 -14.64 -8.75 -6.23
N VAL A 301 -14.79 -9.46 -7.34
CA VAL A 301 -13.96 -9.26 -8.54
C VAL A 301 -14.16 -7.87 -9.13
N THR A 302 -15.39 -7.33 -9.11
CA THR A 302 -15.67 -5.95 -9.51
C THR A 302 -14.83 -4.97 -8.68
N ALA A 303 -14.80 -5.13 -7.35
CA ALA A 303 -13.98 -4.29 -6.48
C ALA A 303 -12.48 -4.41 -6.78
N ILE A 304 -11.98 -5.60 -7.12
CA ILE A 304 -10.57 -5.80 -7.50
C ILE A 304 -10.28 -5.16 -8.86
N LYS A 305 -11.14 -5.35 -9.87
CA LYS A 305 -10.97 -4.82 -11.23
C LYS A 305 -10.98 -3.30 -11.26
N GLU A 306 -11.75 -2.64 -10.40
CA GLU A 306 -11.69 -1.17 -10.26
C GLU A 306 -10.29 -0.69 -9.86
N GLU A 307 -9.62 -1.42 -8.95
CA GLU A 307 -8.25 -1.11 -8.52
C GLU A 307 -7.16 -1.60 -9.49
N MET A 308 -7.51 -2.40 -10.52
CA MET A 308 -6.57 -2.82 -11.58
C MET A 308 -6.42 -1.78 -12.70
N LYS A 309 -7.31 -0.79 -12.77
CA LYS A 309 -7.29 0.24 -13.83
C LYS A 309 -6.03 1.12 -13.73
N PRO A 310 -5.37 1.44 -14.86
CA PRO A 310 -4.16 2.26 -14.85
C PRO A 310 -4.44 3.68 -14.37
N ILE A 311 -3.51 4.20 -13.57
CA ILE A 311 -3.54 5.57 -13.03
C ILE A 311 -3.36 6.56 -14.20
N PRO A 312 -4.14 7.66 -14.27
CA PRO A 312 -3.97 8.68 -15.32
C PRO A 312 -2.55 9.25 -15.34
N ARG A 313 -1.97 9.34 -16.55
CA ARG A 313 -0.59 9.83 -16.82
C ARG A 313 -0.25 11.18 -16.20
N ALA A 314 -1.25 12.02 -15.93
CA ALA A 314 -1.10 13.32 -15.29
C ALA A 314 -0.67 13.24 -13.81
N LEU A 315 -0.93 12.12 -13.13
CA LEU A 315 -0.54 11.87 -11.72
C LEU A 315 0.86 11.24 -11.57
N GLN A 316 1.43 10.69 -12.66
CA GLN A 316 2.77 10.07 -12.66
C GLN A 316 3.92 11.09 -12.67
N ALA A 317 3.67 12.32 -13.12
CA ALA A 317 4.72 13.32 -13.36
C ALA A 317 5.18 14.07 -12.09
N THR A 318 4.51 13.88 -10.95
CA THR A 318 4.80 14.57 -9.68
C THR A 318 4.85 13.63 -8.46
N GLY A 319 4.65 12.33 -8.66
CA GLY A 319 4.30 11.36 -7.61
C GLY A 319 5.44 10.47 -7.09
N PHE A 320 5.16 9.84 -5.95
CA PHE A 320 5.97 8.79 -5.32
C PHE A 320 6.13 7.61 -6.29
N THR A 321 7.36 7.12 -6.49
CA THR A 321 7.69 6.15 -7.56
C THR A 321 7.48 4.71 -7.12
N GLU A 322 7.37 3.79 -8.09
CA GLU A 322 7.31 2.33 -7.82
C GLU A 322 8.53 1.86 -7.01
N ALA A 323 9.72 2.37 -7.32
CA ALA A 323 10.94 2.05 -6.57
C ALA A 323 10.88 2.56 -5.13
N GLU A 324 10.37 3.78 -4.90
CA GLU A 324 10.15 4.32 -3.54
C GLU A 324 9.12 3.47 -2.77
N GLU A 325 8.05 3.00 -3.42
CA GLU A 325 7.08 2.07 -2.81
C GLU A 325 7.73 0.74 -2.44
N ASP A 326 8.50 0.15 -3.35
CA ASP A 326 9.18 -1.13 -3.12
C ASP A 326 10.17 -1.02 -1.94
N PHE A 327 10.87 0.11 -1.79
CA PHE A 327 11.72 0.36 -0.62
C PHE A 327 10.92 0.38 0.68
N VAL A 328 9.80 1.11 0.72
CA VAL A 328 8.96 1.21 1.93
C VAL A 328 8.29 -0.13 2.24
N LEU A 329 7.66 -0.79 1.27
CA LEU A 329 6.97 -2.06 1.50
C LEU A 329 7.94 -3.22 1.76
N GLY A 330 9.06 -3.28 1.06
CA GLY A 330 10.08 -4.30 1.24
C GLY A 330 10.61 -4.30 2.66
N SER A 331 11.04 -3.12 3.14
CA SER A 331 11.53 -2.94 4.50
C SER A 331 10.44 -3.09 5.56
N TRP A 332 9.23 -2.58 5.33
CA TRP A 332 8.10 -2.79 6.25
C TRP A 332 7.73 -4.26 6.41
N ASN A 333 7.79 -5.06 5.34
CA ASN A 333 7.49 -6.49 5.43
C ASN A 333 8.46 -7.26 6.34
N VAL A 334 9.70 -6.80 6.48
CA VAL A 334 10.68 -7.34 7.43
C VAL A 334 10.39 -6.81 8.84
N MET A 335 10.11 -5.51 8.96
CA MET A 335 9.89 -4.85 10.25
C MET A 335 8.57 -5.21 10.94
N LYS A 336 7.52 -5.55 10.18
CA LYS A 336 6.14 -5.68 10.70
C LYS A 336 5.98 -6.75 11.78
N GLU A 337 6.79 -7.80 11.74
CA GLU A 337 6.77 -8.88 12.74
C GLU A 337 7.24 -8.38 14.12
N ASN A 338 8.13 -7.38 14.13
CA ASN A 338 8.63 -6.71 15.32
C ASN A 338 8.08 -5.28 15.50
N ALA A 339 7.03 -4.90 14.76
CA ALA A 339 6.52 -3.53 14.70
C ALA A 339 6.17 -2.96 16.08
N ALA A 340 5.75 -3.82 17.00
CA ALA A 340 5.36 -3.38 18.33
C ALA A 340 6.57 -2.96 19.19
N THR A 341 7.71 -3.63 19.03
CA THR A 341 8.98 -3.28 19.68
C THR A 341 9.63 -2.08 18.97
N LEU A 342 9.61 -2.07 17.64
CA LEU A 342 10.12 -0.94 16.85
C LEU A 342 9.34 0.35 17.12
N GLY A 343 8.01 0.25 17.21
CA GLY A 343 7.16 1.37 17.59
C GLY A 343 7.47 1.90 18.99
N LEU A 344 7.78 1.03 19.94
CA LEU A 344 8.20 1.46 21.27
C LEU A 344 9.55 2.19 21.21
N ASN A 345 10.55 1.63 20.52
CA ASN A 345 11.87 2.25 20.34
C ASN A 345 11.75 3.62 19.68
N PHE A 346 10.87 3.76 18.70
CA PHE A 346 10.54 5.02 18.05
C PHE A 346 10.06 6.09 19.05
N PHE A 347 9.10 5.77 19.93
CA PHE A 347 8.62 6.74 20.92
C PHE A 347 9.61 7.00 22.06
N LEU A 348 10.35 5.99 22.51
CA LEU A 348 11.44 6.20 23.46
C LEU A 348 12.48 7.16 22.87
N ARG A 349 12.81 7.01 21.58
CA ARG A 349 13.71 7.92 20.86
C ARG A 349 13.15 9.34 20.77
N ILE A 350 11.85 9.50 20.48
CA ILE A 350 11.20 10.81 20.52
C ILE A 350 11.32 11.45 21.91
N PHE A 351 11.05 10.70 22.98
CA PHE A 351 11.15 11.22 24.35
C PHE A 351 12.59 11.46 24.80
N GLU A 352 13.56 10.76 24.21
CA GLU A 352 14.97 11.06 24.42
C GLU A 352 15.39 12.36 23.71
N ILE A 353 14.93 12.58 22.48
CA ILE A 353 15.22 13.78 21.70
C ILE A 353 14.54 14.99 22.33
N ALA A 354 13.23 14.90 22.56
CA ALA A 354 12.36 15.95 23.06
C ALA A 354 11.51 15.43 24.24
N PRO A 355 12.05 15.42 25.48
CA PRO A 355 11.35 14.87 26.65
C PRO A 355 10.02 15.55 26.97
N SER A 356 9.89 16.84 26.63
CA SER A 356 8.67 17.62 26.79
C SER A 356 7.49 17.00 26.01
N THR A 357 7.75 16.28 24.92
CA THR A 357 6.72 15.65 24.09
C THR A 357 5.96 14.53 24.80
N SER A 358 6.53 13.93 25.85
CA SER A 358 5.81 12.92 26.65
C SER A 358 4.56 13.51 27.30
N SER A 359 4.56 14.81 27.60
CA SER A 359 3.44 15.53 28.22
C SER A 359 2.23 15.72 27.30
N LEU A 360 2.44 15.57 25.97
CA LEU A 360 1.42 15.65 24.93
C LEU A 360 0.55 14.37 24.88
N PHE A 361 1.06 13.27 25.45
CA PHE A 361 0.33 12.01 25.56
C PHE A 361 -0.44 11.98 26.88
N SER A 362 -1.71 12.35 26.85
CA SER A 362 -2.58 12.38 28.05
C SER A 362 -2.60 11.05 28.82
N PHE A 363 -2.48 9.92 28.12
CA PHE A 363 -2.43 8.59 28.75
C PHE A 363 -1.10 8.23 29.43
N LEU A 364 -0.05 9.05 29.27
CA LEU A 364 1.22 8.91 29.97
C LEU A 364 1.26 9.71 31.28
N ARG A 365 0.47 10.78 31.40
CA ARG A 365 0.53 11.74 32.53
C ARG A 365 0.28 11.10 33.90
N ASP A 366 -0.66 10.15 33.97
CA ASP A 366 -1.04 9.45 35.21
C ASP A 366 -0.65 7.96 35.20
N SER A 367 0.21 7.54 34.27
CA SER A 367 0.58 6.14 34.13
C SER A 367 1.61 5.74 35.18
N ARG A 368 1.29 4.70 35.97
CA ARG A 368 2.25 4.01 36.86
C ARG A 368 3.07 2.93 36.13
N VAL A 369 2.76 2.70 34.85
CA VAL A 369 3.43 1.71 34.02
C VAL A 369 4.59 2.41 33.30
N SER A 370 5.77 1.80 33.35
CA SER A 370 6.94 2.32 32.66
C SER A 370 6.69 2.44 31.16
N LEU A 371 7.36 3.38 30.50
CA LEU A 371 7.12 3.69 29.08
C LEU A 371 7.27 2.45 28.19
N ASP A 372 8.24 1.59 28.50
CA ASP A 372 8.53 0.34 27.82
C ASP A 372 7.44 -0.74 27.97
N GLN A 373 6.59 -0.62 29.00
CA GLN A 373 5.50 -1.56 29.27
C GLN A 373 4.12 -0.97 28.97
N ASN A 374 4.03 0.28 28.49
CA ASN A 374 2.75 0.95 28.30
C ASN A 374 1.99 0.44 27.05
N PRO A 375 0.85 -0.25 27.20
CA PRO A 375 0.15 -0.88 26.07
C PRO A 375 -0.52 0.14 25.14
N LYS A 376 -0.86 1.35 25.63
CA LYS A 376 -1.44 2.42 24.82
C LYS A 376 -0.38 3.05 23.91
N LEU A 377 0.82 3.27 24.46
CA LEU A 377 1.97 3.75 23.69
C LEU A 377 2.34 2.75 22.57
N LYS A 378 2.40 1.46 22.91
CA LYS A 378 2.67 0.37 21.95
C LYS A 378 1.66 0.36 20.79
N ARG A 379 0.37 0.46 21.09
CA ARG A 379 -0.68 0.50 20.06
C ARG A 379 -0.58 1.75 19.19
N HIS A 380 -0.36 2.91 19.79
CA HIS A 380 -0.21 4.17 19.06
C HIS A 380 0.98 4.12 18.09
N ALA A 381 2.10 3.54 18.54
CA ALA A 381 3.27 3.34 17.70
C ALA A 381 3.06 2.44 16.49
N MET A 382 2.36 1.32 16.68
CA MET A 382 1.98 0.45 15.56
C MET A 382 1.13 1.21 14.52
N THR A 383 0.21 2.07 14.98
CA THR A 383 -0.61 2.88 14.09
C THR A 383 0.23 3.84 13.26
N VAL A 384 1.22 4.53 13.87
CA VAL A 384 2.10 5.46 13.14
C VAL A 384 2.84 4.74 12.00
N PHE A 385 3.52 3.63 12.31
CA PHE A 385 4.25 2.86 11.29
C PHE A 385 3.34 2.32 10.18
N SER A 386 2.18 1.78 10.54
CA SER A 386 1.21 1.28 9.56
C SER A 386 0.73 2.41 8.64
N MET A 387 0.38 3.56 9.21
CA MET A 387 -0.11 4.70 8.44
C MET A 387 0.96 5.29 7.52
N THR A 388 2.23 5.34 7.95
CA THR A 388 3.33 5.79 7.08
C THR A 388 3.64 4.78 5.96
N CYS A 389 3.50 3.48 6.22
CA CYS A 389 3.59 2.50 5.14
C CYS A 389 2.41 2.62 4.16
N ASP A 390 1.19 2.82 4.67
CA ASP A 390 -0.02 2.96 3.86
C ASP A 390 0.01 4.26 3.04
N SER A 391 0.65 5.33 3.54
CA SER A 391 0.81 6.58 2.80
C SER A 391 1.72 6.43 1.58
N ALA A 392 2.78 5.62 1.67
CA ALA A 392 3.65 5.32 0.52
C ALA A 392 2.86 4.69 -0.64
N VAL A 393 2.02 3.70 -0.32
CA VAL A 393 1.13 3.05 -1.31
C VAL A 393 0.15 4.06 -1.90
N GLN A 394 -0.46 4.90 -1.06
CA GLN A 394 -1.41 5.92 -1.52
C GLN A 394 -0.75 6.99 -2.38
N LEU A 395 0.49 7.39 -2.07
CA LEU A 395 1.20 8.39 -2.86
C LEU A 395 1.61 7.86 -4.23
N HIS A 396 2.00 6.60 -4.34
CA HIS A 396 2.30 6.00 -5.64
C HIS A 396 1.03 5.77 -6.47
N THR A 397 -0.06 5.35 -5.82
CA THR A 397 -1.31 5.01 -6.51
C THR A 397 -2.21 6.20 -6.83
N LEU A 398 -2.25 7.22 -5.95
CA LEU A 398 -3.21 8.34 -6.01
C LEU A 398 -2.54 9.70 -6.14
N GLY A 399 -1.20 9.79 -6.02
CA GLY A 399 -0.46 11.06 -5.97
C GLY A 399 -0.69 11.89 -4.70
N LYS A 400 -1.53 11.42 -3.78
CA LYS A 400 -1.85 12.08 -2.50
C LYS A 400 -2.25 11.07 -1.42
N VAL A 401 -2.09 11.45 -0.16
CA VAL A 401 -2.54 10.65 0.99
C VAL A 401 -4.05 10.84 1.17
N MET A 402 -4.81 9.76 1.10
CA MET A 402 -6.26 9.68 1.29
C MET A 402 -6.54 8.70 2.45
N VAL A 403 -6.51 9.20 3.68
CA VAL A 403 -7.10 8.48 4.82
C VAL A 403 -8.59 8.81 4.83
N LYS A 404 -9.48 7.85 5.11
CA LYS A 404 -10.95 8.09 5.17
C LYS A 404 -11.24 9.42 5.85
N ASP A 405 -12.02 10.31 5.23
CA ASP A 405 -12.25 11.69 5.69
C ASP A 405 -12.54 11.74 7.20
N ALA A 406 -13.46 10.90 7.69
CA ALA A 406 -13.80 10.82 9.12
C ALA A 406 -12.63 10.42 10.06
N THR A 407 -11.65 9.67 9.56
CA THR A 407 -10.45 9.27 10.32
C THR A 407 -9.37 10.35 10.26
N LEU A 408 -9.15 10.98 9.10
CA LEU A 408 -8.17 12.06 8.96
C LEU A 408 -8.60 13.29 9.76
N THR A 409 -9.87 13.68 9.69
CA THR A 409 -10.43 14.77 10.51
C THR A 409 -10.30 14.49 12.00
N LYS A 410 -10.53 13.24 12.44
CA LYS A 410 -10.33 12.84 13.84
C LYS A 410 -8.85 12.94 14.24
N LEU A 411 -7.93 12.52 13.37
CA LEU A 411 -6.50 12.63 13.61
C LEU A 411 -6.05 14.09 13.70
N GLY A 412 -6.44 14.92 12.74
CA GLY A 412 -6.17 16.36 12.75
C GLY A 412 -6.69 17.03 14.01
N HIS A 413 -7.94 16.75 14.41
CA HIS A 413 -8.51 17.28 15.65
C HIS A 413 -7.73 16.84 16.90
N VAL A 414 -7.38 15.55 17.03
CA VAL A 414 -6.61 15.05 18.18
C VAL A 414 -5.20 15.65 18.24
N HIS A 415 -4.52 15.78 17.09
CA HIS A 415 -3.17 16.36 17.04
C HIS A 415 -3.19 17.88 17.26
N SER A 416 -4.26 18.56 16.83
CA SER A 416 -4.51 19.98 17.13
C SER A 416 -4.74 20.20 18.61
N MET A 417 -5.62 19.41 19.25
CA MET A 417 -5.85 19.46 20.71
C MET A 417 -4.60 19.12 21.53
N ALA A 418 -3.76 18.21 21.03
CA ALA A 418 -2.50 17.86 21.68
C ALA A 418 -1.42 18.94 21.50
N GLY A 419 -1.64 19.97 20.67
CA GLY A 419 -0.69 21.04 20.42
C GLY A 419 0.53 20.61 19.61
N ILE A 420 0.36 19.62 18.72
CA ILE A 420 1.46 19.16 17.85
C ILE A 420 1.83 20.27 16.87
N THR A 421 3.13 20.54 16.72
CA THR A 421 3.66 21.59 15.83
C THR A 421 4.48 20.98 14.69
N GLN A 422 4.92 21.81 13.74
CA GLN A 422 5.80 21.37 12.66
C GLN A 422 7.11 20.77 13.21
N GLU A 423 7.68 21.39 14.23
CA GLU A 423 8.94 20.98 14.86
C GLU A 423 8.80 19.60 15.53
N HIS A 424 7.64 19.31 16.13
CA HIS A 424 7.33 17.98 16.64
C HIS A 424 7.34 16.93 15.52
N THR A 425 6.78 17.26 14.35
CA THR A 425 6.78 16.34 13.19
C THR A 425 8.18 16.09 12.62
N GLU A 426 9.09 17.06 12.71
CA GLU A 426 10.49 16.87 12.30
C GLU A 426 11.26 15.94 13.26
N VAL A 427 11.07 16.10 14.58
CA VAL A 427 11.63 15.19 15.59
C VAL A 427 11.12 13.75 15.39
N MET A 428 9.82 13.61 15.14
CA MET A 428 9.20 12.32 14.85
C MET A 428 9.75 11.72 13.54
N ARG A 429 9.89 12.50 12.48
CA ARG A 429 10.49 12.04 11.21
C ARG A 429 11.88 11.46 11.42
N PHE A 430 12.74 12.17 12.16
CA PHE A 430 14.09 11.70 12.45
C PHE A 430 14.06 10.42 13.28
N ALA A 431 13.29 10.39 14.38
CA ALA A 431 13.18 9.21 15.23
C ALA A 431 12.68 7.99 14.45
N LEU A 432 11.75 8.19 13.51
CA LEU A 432 11.23 7.14 12.64
C LEU A 432 12.35 6.57 11.75
N LEU A 433 13.05 7.43 11.01
CA LEU A 433 14.11 7.02 10.09
C LEU A 433 15.26 6.31 10.82
N ASP A 434 15.65 6.81 11.99
CA ASP A 434 16.73 6.22 12.78
C ASP A 434 16.33 4.87 13.39
N THR A 435 15.06 4.72 13.79
CA THR A 435 14.50 3.43 14.22
C THR A 435 14.48 2.42 13.07
N ILE A 436 14.11 2.85 11.86
CA ILE A 436 14.10 1.97 10.67
C ILE A 436 15.54 1.55 10.30
N LYS A 437 16.49 2.49 10.35
CA LYS A 437 17.91 2.22 10.10
C LYS A 437 18.46 1.13 11.01
N GLU A 438 18.14 1.18 12.30
CA GLU A 438 18.54 0.15 13.27
C GLU A 438 17.80 -1.17 13.07
N ALA A 439 16.53 -1.12 12.64
CA ALA A 439 15.71 -2.31 12.43
C ALA A 439 16.16 -3.15 11.23
N VAL A 440 16.57 -2.49 10.14
CA VAL A 440 16.95 -3.14 8.87
C VAL A 440 18.22 -2.55 8.28
N PRO A 441 19.37 -2.61 9.01
CA PRO A 441 20.61 -1.97 8.57
C PRO A 441 21.15 -2.54 7.25
N HIS A 442 20.85 -3.81 6.95
CA HIS A 442 21.25 -4.47 5.70
C HIS A 442 20.46 -4.00 4.46
N MET A 443 19.30 -3.36 4.65
CA MET A 443 18.50 -2.76 3.58
C MET A 443 18.68 -1.25 3.48
N TRP A 444 19.31 -0.64 4.49
CA TRP A 444 19.33 0.81 4.65
C TRP A 444 20.25 1.49 3.63
N CYS A 445 19.66 2.26 2.73
CA CYS A 445 20.37 3.09 1.75
C CYS A 445 19.74 4.51 1.66
N PRO A 446 20.44 5.49 1.07
CA PRO A 446 19.91 6.84 0.90
C PRO A 446 18.54 6.90 0.19
N GLU A 447 18.32 6.03 -0.79
CA GLU A 447 17.08 5.94 -1.55
C GLU A 447 15.93 5.46 -0.67
N MET A 448 16.17 4.43 0.14
CA MET A 448 15.19 3.93 1.12
C MET A 448 14.89 4.97 2.20
N ARG A 449 15.92 5.68 2.71
CA ARG A 449 15.74 6.80 3.66
C ARG A 449 14.81 7.85 3.06
N ASN A 450 15.07 8.26 1.82
CA ASN A 450 14.29 9.28 1.13
C ASN A 450 12.85 8.83 0.88
N ALA A 451 12.64 7.57 0.51
CA ALA A 451 11.30 7.00 0.31
C ALA A 451 10.46 7.03 1.60
N TRP A 452 11.01 6.56 2.72
CA TRP A 452 10.33 6.62 4.03
C TRP A 452 10.08 8.06 4.48
N ALA A 453 11.05 8.94 4.28
CA ALA A 453 10.93 10.34 4.64
C ALA A 453 9.80 11.02 3.85
N LYS A 454 9.76 10.82 2.52
CA LYS A 454 8.72 11.36 1.64
C LYS A 454 7.33 10.84 1.98
N ALA A 455 7.21 9.56 2.33
CA ALA A 455 5.95 8.95 2.75
C ALA A 455 5.46 9.53 4.09
N TYR A 456 6.38 9.75 5.03
CA TYR A 456 6.09 10.40 6.30
C TYR A 456 5.67 11.87 6.10
N ASP A 457 6.46 12.65 5.36
CA ASP A 457 6.26 14.09 5.15
C ASP A 457 4.86 14.35 4.57
N LYS A 458 4.48 13.57 3.54
CA LYS A 458 3.16 13.68 2.91
C LYS A 458 2.00 13.24 3.82
N LEU A 459 2.22 12.27 4.71
CA LEU A 459 1.22 11.89 5.71
C LEU A 459 1.04 13.01 6.74
N THR A 460 2.13 13.62 7.20
CA THR A 460 2.06 14.73 8.16
C THR A 460 1.44 15.99 7.56
N GLU A 461 1.74 16.31 6.29
CA GLU A 461 1.08 17.40 5.57
C GLU A 461 -0.45 17.23 5.58
N ALA A 462 -0.94 16.03 5.25
CA ALA A 462 -2.37 15.73 5.23
C ALA A 462 -3.02 15.84 6.63
N ILE A 463 -2.32 15.45 7.70
CA ILE A 463 -2.82 15.61 9.08
C ILE A 463 -2.84 17.08 9.49
N GLN A 464 -1.81 17.85 9.13
CA GLN A 464 -1.67 19.27 9.47
C GLN A 464 -2.67 20.16 8.73
N GLU A 465 -3.10 19.79 7.52
CA GLU A 465 -4.19 20.48 6.82
C GLU A 465 -5.49 20.41 7.64
N GLU A 466 -5.83 19.25 8.21
CA GLU A 466 -7.01 19.08 9.08
C GLU A 466 -6.85 19.79 10.44
N MET A 467 -5.62 20.00 10.93
CA MET A 467 -5.37 20.71 12.19
C MET A 467 -5.72 22.21 12.12
N LYS A 468 -5.72 22.81 10.93
CA LYS A 468 -5.95 24.26 10.71
C LYS A 468 -7.44 24.66 10.76
N THR A 469 -8.35 23.70 10.84
CA THR A 469 -9.80 23.94 10.99
C THR A 469 -10.13 24.29 12.46
N PRO A 470 -10.83 25.40 12.79
CA PRO A 470 -10.85 25.92 14.15
C PRO A 470 -11.75 25.09 15.08
N GLY A 471 -11.15 24.48 16.10
CA GLY A 471 -11.81 23.92 17.28
C GLY A 471 -11.22 24.58 18.54
N ASP A 472 -12.08 25.28 19.28
CA ASP A 472 -11.78 26.14 20.42
C ASP A 472 -11.14 25.38 21.61
N SER A 473 -9.99 25.84 22.13
CA SER A 473 -9.60 25.63 23.54
C SER A 473 -8.40 26.45 24.02
N THR A 474 -8.51 26.89 25.27
CA THR A 474 -7.60 27.71 26.09
C THR A 474 -6.59 26.87 26.89
N ILE A 475 -5.38 27.43 27.13
CA ILE A 475 -4.22 26.76 27.75
C ILE A 475 -4.00 27.23 29.20
N VAL A 476 -3.66 26.31 30.11
CA VAL A 476 -3.06 26.60 31.43
C VAL A 476 -1.76 25.78 31.62
N LYS A 477 -0.68 26.45 32.06
CA LYS A 477 0.67 25.90 32.31
C LYS A 477 0.86 25.54 33.80
N TYR A 478 1.61 24.48 34.09
CA TYR A 478 2.21 24.24 35.42
C TYR A 478 3.69 23.83 35.31
N LYS A 479 4.49 24.31 36.28
CA LYS A 479 5.96 24.28 36.35
C LYS A 479 6.36 23.28 37.45
N MET A 480 7.31 22.37 37.19
CA MET A 480 7.92 21.49 38.21
C MET A 480 9.39 21.86 38.47
N SER A 481 9.82 21.66 39.72
CA SER A 481 11.14 21.98 40.28
C SER A 481 12.05 20.74 40.29
N SER A 482 13.33 20.90 39.93
CA SER A 482 14.36 19.84 39.84
C SER A 482 15.40 19.94 40.99
N PRO A 483 15.99 18.83 41.48
CA PRO A 483 17.08 18.83 42.47
C PRO A 483 18.39 19.45 41.97
N LYS A 484 19.28 19.84 42.90
CA LYS A 484 20.55 20.57 42.66
C LYS A 484 21.58 19.78 41.83
N PHE A 485 22.37 20.51 41.02
CA PHE A 485 23.49 19.98 40.23
C PHE A 485 24.68 19.57 41.13
N THR A 486 25.18 18.34 41.00
CA THR A 486 26.17 17.74 41.92
C THR A 486 27.61 17.83 41.40
N GLU A 487 28.58 17.63 42.30
CA GLU A 487 30.02 17.59 41.96
C GLU A 487 30.36 16.45 40.99
N GLU A 488 29.71 15.29 41.14
CA GLU A 488 29.86 14.16 40.21
C GLU A 488 29.39 14.52 38.78
N LYS A 489 28.29 15.27 38.65
CA LYS A 489 27.82 15.74 37.34
C LYS A 489 28.78 16.75 36.72
N GLU A 490 29.36 17.64 37.52
CA GLU A 490 30.38 18.59 37.07
C GLU A 490 31.62 17.85 36.55
N ALA A 491 32.13 16.86 37.30
CA ALA A 491 33.29 16.06 36.90
C ALA A 491 33.05 15.34 35.57
N LEU A 492 31.89 14.69 35.41
CA LEU A 492 31.53 14.01 34.16
C LEU A 492 31.53 14.95 32.94
N VAL A 493 31.06 16.19 33.12
CA VAL A 493 31.08 17.21 32.05
C VAL A 493 32.50 17.70 31.78
N LEU A 494 33.26 18.03 32.82
CA LEU A 494 34.63 18.56 32.68
C LEU A 494 35.62 17.54 32.11
N ASP A 495 35.59 16.29 32.57
CA ASP A 495 36.51 15.25 32.12
C ASP A 495 36.29 14.89 30.65
N SER A 496 35.02 14.76 30.26
CA SER A 496 34.67 14.52 28.86
C SER A 496 34.95 15.74 27.98
N TRP A 497 34.71 16.97 28.48
CA TRP A 497 35.11 18.20 27.80
C TRP A 497 36.62 18.27 27.56
N ASN A 498 37.43 18.01 28.59
CA ASN A 498 38.90 18.07 28.50
C ASN A 498 39.46 17.09 27.47
N THR A 499 38.79 15.96 27.28
CA THR A 499 39.11 14.97 26.26
C THR A 499 38.78 15.48 24.85
N MET A 500 37.62 16.12 24.68
CA MET A 500 37.13 16.53 23.35
C MET A 500 37.56 17.94 22.92
N GLN A 501 38.04 18.80 23.84
CA GLN A 501 38.26 20.23 23.60
C GLN A 501 39.20 20.54 22.42
N SER A 502 40.19 19.68 22.16
CA SER A 502 41.14 19.82 21.05
C SER A 502 40.51 19.57 19.67
N ASP A 503 39.42 18.80 19.60
CA ASP A 503 38.70 18.46 18.36
C ASP A 503 37.33 19.17 18.21
N VAL A 504 36.97 20.06 19.15
CA VAL A 504 35.73 20.86 19.09
C VAL A 504 35.54 21.59 17.76
N PRO A 505 36.58 22.16 17.12
CA PRO A 505 36.58 22.53 15.71
C PRO A 505 35.82 21.59 14.75
N ASN A 506 36.05 20.28 14.81
CA ASN A 506 35.45 19.31 13.91
C ASN A 506 34.15 18.72 14.48
N LEU A 507 34.09 18.50 15.79
CA LEU A 507 32.89 18.05 16.48
C LEU A 507 31.76 19.07 16.37
N GLY A 508 32.09 20.34 16.50
CA GLY A 508 31.15 21.44 16.34
C GLY A 508 30.56 21.55 14.93
N LEU A 509 31.31 21.12 13.91
CA LEU A 509 30.80 21.02 12.55
C LEU A 509 29.83 19.84 12.41
N LYS A 510 30.21 18.66 12.92
CA LYS A 510 29.33 17.47 12.95
C LYS A 510 28.03 17.75 13.69
N PHE A 511 28.11 18.49 14.80
CA PHE A 511 26.98 18.93 15.61
C PHE A 511 25.96 19.75 14.80
N PHE A 512 26.38 20.79 14.08
CA PHE A 512 25.44 21.58 13.29
C PHE A 512 24.98 20.89 12.01
N LEU A 513 25.84 20.09 11.36
CA LEU A 513 25.40 19.25 10.25
C LEU A 513 24.30 18.30 10.70
N ARG A 514 24.42 17.69 11.88
CA ARG A 514 23.36 16.89 12.49
C ARG A 514 22.08 17.69 12.73
N ILE A 515 22.16 18.91 13.27
CA ILE A 515 20.97 19.77 13.43
C ILE A 515 20.30 20.02 12.07
N PHE A 516 21.07 20.35 11.04
CA PHE A 516 20.54 20.61 9.69
C PHE A 516 20.02 19.36 8.98
N GLU A 517 20.57 18.19 9.29
CA GLU A 517 20.06 16.90 8.80
C GLU A 517 18.74 16.52 9.47
N ILE A 518 18.57 16.85 10.77
CA ILE A 518 17.34 16.57 11.52
C ILE A 518 16.24 17.57 11.12
N ALA A 519 16.57 18.86 11.09
CA ALA A 519 15.64 19.95 10.76
C ALA A 519 16.27 20.89 9.72
N PRO A 520 16.17 20.59 8.41
CA PRO A 520 16.74 21.42 7.35
C PRO A 520 16.24 22.87 7.35
N SER A 521 15.01 23.09 7.83
CA SER A 521 14.40 24.40 8.03
C SER A 521 15.24 25.32 8.93
N THR A 522 15.98 24.76 9.90
CA THR A 522 16.82 25.52 10.83
C THR A 522 17.99 26.21 10.16
N VAL A 523 18.42 25.79 8.96
CA VAL A 523 19.45 26.50 8.17
C VAL A 523 19.07 27.96 7.96
N GLY A 524 17.78 28.24 7.76
CA GLY A 524 17.24 29.59 7.54
C GLY A 524 17.35 30.53 8.74
N LEU A 525 17.53 29.98 9.95
CA LEU A 525 17.71 30.73 11.21
C LEU A 525 19.12 31.34 11.32
N PHE A 526 20.09 30.80 10.58
CA PHE A 526 21.46 31.30 10.57
C PHE A 526 21.62 32.34 9.46
N SER A 527 21.47 33.61 9.81
CA SER A 527 21.60 34.73 8.86
C SER A 527 22.90 34.73 8.05
N PHE A 528 23.99 34.24 8.65
CA PHE A 528 25.30 34.12 7.99
C PHE A 528 25.41 32.94 7.00
N LEU A 529 24.40 32.08 6.91
CA LEU A 529 24.31 30.98 5.92
C LEU A 529 23.43 31.34 4.73
N ARG A 530 22.53 32.32 4.84
CA ARG A 530 21.50 32.65 3.84
C ARG A 530 22.05 33.01 2.44
N ASN A 531 23.28 33.52 2.36
CA ASN A 531 23.98 33.91 1.11
C ASN A 531 25.45 33.44 1.11
N ALA A 532 25.77 32.34 1.78
CA ALA A 532 27.14 31.87 1.87
C ALA A 532 27.54 31.03 0.65
N ASP A 533 28.53 31.50 -0.12
CA ASP A 533 29.17 30.74 -1.23
C ASP A 533 30.10 29.60 -0.75
N VAL A 534 30.16 29.39 0.56
CA VAL A 534 31.00 28.37 1.19
C VAL A 534 30.11 27.20 1.61
N PRO A 535 30.40 25.96 1.16
CA PRO A 535 29.68 24.77 1.62
C PRO A 535 29.57 24.71 3.14
N LEU A 536 28.45 24.22 3.68
CA LEU A 536 28.19 24.18 5.13
C LEU A 536 29.37 23.58 5.92
N HIS A 537 29.97 22.51 5.40
CA HIS A 537 31.11 21.80 6.00
C HIS A 537 32.44 22.60 6.00
N LYS A 538 32.51 23.75 5.31
CA LYS A 538 33.69 24.64 5.26
C LYS A 538 33.43 26.01 5.89
N ASN A 539 32.24 26.26 6.46
CA ASN A 539 31.88 27.58 6.95
C ASN A 539 32.57 27.91 8.29
N PRO A 540 33.49 28.90 8.35
CA PRO A 540 34.24 29.20 9.57
C PRO A 540 33.39 29.86 10.66
N LYS A 541 32.28 30.53 10.30
CA LYS A 541 31.36 31.14 11.28
C LYS A 541 30.55 30.07 12.00
N LEU A 542 30.14 29.02 11.29
CA LEU A 542 29.46 27.87 11.87
C LEU A 542 30.37 27.14 12.88
N LYS A 543 31.63 26.92 12.48
CA LYS A 543 32.67 26.33 13.34
C LYS A 543 32.89 27.13 14.62
N ARG A 544 33.02 28.46 14.51
CA ARG A 544 33.16 29.35 15.69
C ARG A 544 31.93 29.32 16.58
N HIS A 545 30.73 29.34 16.00
CA HIS A 545 29.49 29.30 16.76
C HIS A 545 29.37 27.99 17.56
N ALA A 546 29.77 26.86 16.97
CA ALA A 546 29.75 25.57 17.64
C ALA A 546 30.69 25.51 18.84
N MET A 547 31.92 26.02 18.69
CA MET A 547 32.87 26.11 19.81
C MET A 547 32.28 26.89 20.99
N ILE A 548 31.54 27.97 20.71
CA ILE A 548 30.87 28.77 21.73
C ILE A 548 29.78 27.96 22.43
N VAL A 549 28.93 27.25 21.69
CA VAL A 549 27.86 26.41 22.29
C VAL A 549 28.43 25.35 23.23
N PHE A 550 29.46 24.63 22.78
CA PHE A 550 30.11 23.60 23.60
C PHE A 550 30.79 24.18 24.84
N SER A 551 31.58 25.24 24.69
CA SER A 551 32.26 25.91 25.81
C SER A 551 31.25 26.44 26.82
N MET A 552 30.21 27.14 26.37
CA MET A 552 29.19 27.69 27.27
C MET A 552 28.40 26.60 27.99
N THR A 553 28.17 25.45 27.36
CA THR A 553 27.50 24.30 28.00
C THR A 553 28.41 23.63 29.04
N CYS A 554 29.72 23.60 28.80
CA CYS A 554 30.68 23.15 29.81
C CYS A 554 30.75 24.12 31.00
N ASP A 555 30.82 25.43 30.72
CA ASP A 555 30.86 26.48 31.75
C ASP A 555 29.57 26.50 32.59
N SER A 556 28.42 26.17 31.99
CA SER A 556 27.15 26.12 32.71
C SER A 556 27.12 25.04 33.77
N ALA A 557 27.75 23.87 33.55
CA ALA A 557 27.89 22.83 34.57
C ALA A 557 28.65 23.34 35.80
N THR A 558 29.75 24.05 35.58
CA THR A 558 30.54 24.67 36.66
C THR A 558 29.73 25.71 37.43
N GLN A 559 28.95 26.52 36.72
CA GLN A 559 28.11 27.56 37.32
C GLN A 559 26.94 26.96 38.11
N LEU A 560 26.30 25.92 37.60
CA LEU A 560 25.22 25.21 38.28
C LEU A 560 25.70 24.60 39.59
N ARG A 561 26.89 23.99 39.61
CA ARG A 561 27.50 23.45 40.84
C ARG A 561 27.82 24.55 41.86
N ARG A 562 28.43 25.65 41.41
CA ARG A 562 28.91 26.71 42.31
C ARG A 562 27.81 27.66 42.80
N ALA A 563 26.90 28.04 41.92
CA ALA A 563 25.93 29.10 42.16
C ALA A 563 24.47 28.62 42.12
N GLY A 564 24.22 27.35 41.76
CA GLY A 564 22.87 26.80 41.63
C GLY A 564 22.08 27.33 40.43
N LYS A 565 22.71 28.18 39.60
CA LYS A 565 22.12 28.80 38.42
C LYS A 565 23.20 29.16 37.41
N VAL A 566 22.81 29.26 36.14
CA VAL A 566 23.69 29.76 35.08
C VAL A 566 23.65 31.28 35.07
N VAL A 567 24.82 31.92 35.20
CA VAL A 567 25.01 33.36 35.17
C VAL A 567 25.93 33.70 34.01
N VAL A 568 25.34 34.03 32.87
CA VAL A 568 26.06 34.67 31.76
C VAL A 568 26.08 36.17 32.03
N LYS A 569 27.22 36.85 31.87
CA LYS A 569 27.35 38.30 32.08
C LYS A 569 26.17 39.04 31.42
N GLU A 570 25.56 39.98 32.14
CA GLU A 570 24.30 40.65 31.75
C GLU A 570 24.34 41.20 30.31
N THR A 571 25.41 41.94 29.97
CA THR A 571 25.64 42.47 28.61
C THR A 571 25.84 41.40 27.53
N SER A 572 26.15 40.16 27.90
CA SER A 572 26.33 39.03 26.99
C SER A 572 25.05 38.20 26.85
N ILE A 573 24.30 37.99 27.94
CA ILE A 573 23.03 37.24 27.89
C ILE A 573 21.94 38.02 27.15
N GLU A 574 21.89 39.34 27.28
CA GLU A 574 20.99 40.20 26.49
C GLU A 574 21.30 40.10 24.98
N LYS A 575 22.59 40.16 24.61
CA LYS A 575 23.02 40.00 23.20
C LYS A 575 22.66 38.63 22.66
N LEU A 576 22.88 37.57 23.44
CA LEU A 576 22.50 36.20 23.06
C LEU A 576 20.98 36.09 22.92
N GLY A 577 20.21 36.56 23.89
CA GLY A 577 18.75 36.56 23.85
C GLY A 577 18.20 37.30 22.63
N ASN A 578 18.65 38.54 22.39
CA ASN A 578 18.27 39.34 21.23
C ASN A 578 18.62 38.66 19.89
N THR A 579 19.82 38.06 19.80
CA THR A 579 20.26 37.40 18.57
C THR A 579 19.41 36.17 18.26
N HIS A 580 19.14 35.32 19.25
CA HIS A 580 18.32 34.12 19.06
C HIS A 580 16.83 34.47 18.85
N PHE A 581 16.34 35.53 19.49
CA PHE A 581 15.00 36.08 19.26
C PHE A 581 14.83 36.59 17.82
N LYS A 582 15.75 37.42 17.33
CA LYS A 582 15.73 37.94 15.95
C LYS A 582 15.89 36.86 14.89
N ALA A 583 16.60 35.77 15.22
CA ALA A 583 16.72 34.61 14.36
C ALA A 583 15.42 33.78 14.29
N GLY A 584 14.45 34.03 15.18
CA GLY A 584 13.18 33.31 15.22
C GLY A 584 13.24 31.99 15.97
N LEU A 585 14.17 31.82 16.93
CA LEU A 585 14.26 30.57 17.67
C LEU A 585 13.05 30.38 18.60
N MET A 586 12.37 29.25 18.40
CA MET A 586 11.39 28.67 19.33
C MET A 586 12.04 27.76 20.38
N THR A 587 11.27 27.35 21.39
CA THR A 587 11.75 26.51 22.51
C THR A 587 12.23 25.14 22.03
N GLU A 588 11.56 24.62 21.02
CA GLU A 588 11.72 23.32 20.39
C GLU A 588 13.08 23.22 19.67
N HIS A 589 13.61 24.33 19.15
CA HIS A 589 14.97 24.36 18.59
C HIS A 589 16.05 24.09 19.63
N PHE A 590 15.86 24.51 20.89
CA PHE A 590 16.81 24.22 21.96
C PHE A 590 16.80 22.72 22.30
N GLU A 591 15.64 22.06 22.24
CA GLU A 591 15.53 20.62 22.49
C GLU A 591 16.22 19.80 21.40
N LEU A 592 16.01 20.18 20.12
CA LEU A 592 16.75 19.63 18.99
C LEU A 592 18.26 19.80 19.15
N THR A 593 18.68 21.01 19.54
CA THR A 593 20.09 21.35 19.76
C THR A 593 20.69 20.51 20.89
N ARG A 594 19.95 20.29 21.97
CA ARG A 594 20.36 19.41 23.09
C ARG A 594 20.63 17.99 22.60
N TYR A 595 19.72 17.42 21.81
CA TYR A 595 19.89 16.08 21.27
C TYR A 595 21.12 15.98 20.36
N ALA A 596 21.26 16.89 19.41
CA ALA A 596 22.40 16.90 18.50
C ALA A 596 23.73 17.05 19.25
N LEU A 597 23.75 17.84 20.34
CA LEU A 597 24.90 17.99 21.20
C LEU A 597 25.26 16.66 21.87
N LEU A 598 24.29 16.00 22.50
CA LEU A 598 24.51 14.74 23.21
C LEU A 598 24.98 13.62 22.28
N GLU A 599 24.39 13.45 21.10
CA GLU A 599 24.87 12.44 20.13
C GLU A 599 26.27 12.76 19.62
N THR A 600 26.60 14.04 19.45
CA THR A 600 27.95 14.44 19.03
C THR A 600 28.99 14.10 20.10
N ILE A 601 28.65 14.30 21.38
CA ILE A 601 29.52 13.94 22.50
C ILE A 601 29.65 12.42 22.62
N LYS A 602 28.54 11.68 22.49
CA LYS A 602 28.53 10.20 22.51
C LYS A 602 29.45 9.60 21.46
N GLU A 603 29.44 10.14 20.24
CA GLU A 603 30.34 9.70 19.16
C GLU A 603 31.79 10.14 19.38
N ALA A 604 32.02 11.28 20.02
CA ALA A 604 33.36 11.81 20.28
C ALA A 604 34.10 11.01 21.37
N VAL A 605 33.39 10.62 22.43
CA VAL A 605 33.98 9.93 23.60
C VAL A 605 33.15 8.71 24.02
N PRO A 606 32.98 7.72 23.12
CA PRO A 606 32.09 6.57 23.37
C PRO A 606 32.51 5.74 24.58
N TYR A 607 33.79 5.72 24.93
CA TYR A 607 34.32 4.98 26.08
C TYR A 607 34.02 5.65 27.44
N MET A 608 33.71 6.96 27.46
CA MET A 608 33.29 7.69 28.67
C MET A 608 31.77 7.77 28.78
N TRP A 609 31.07 7.46 27.68
CA TRP A 609 29.63 7.67 27.57
C TRP A 609 28.86 6.76 28.53
N SER A 610 28.08 7.38 29.41
CA SER A 610 27.20 6.70 30.37
C SER A 610 25.88 7.45 30.50
N PRO A 611 24.81 6.80 30.99
CA PRO A 611 23.55 7.49 31.30
C PRO A 611 23.73 8.69 32.24
N GLN A 612 24.66 8.58 33.20
CA GLN A 612 25.00 9.64 34.15
C GLN A 612 25.64 10.83 33.45
N MET A 613 26.59 10.58 32.54
CA MET A 613 27.23 11.62 31.74
C MET A 613 26.24 12.28 30.77
N LYS A 614 25.37 11.49 30.11
CA LYS A 614 24.27 12.02 29.27
C LYS A 614 23.40 13.00 30.05
N ASN A 615 22.99 12.61 31.26
CA ASN A 615 22.15 13.44 32.13
C ASN A 615 22.88 14.71 32.59
N ALA A 616 24.17 14.62 32.94
CA ALA A 616 24.97 15.75 33.37
C ALA A 616 25.09 16.82 32.27
N TRP A 617 25.43 16.40 31.04
CA TRP A 617 25.48 17.29 29.87
C TRP A 617 24.11 17.87 29.50
N ALA A 618 23.06 17.05 29.57
CA ALA A 618 21.70 17.50 29.28
C ALA A 618 21.26 18.59 30.26
N GLU A 619 21.45 18.39 31.56
CA GLU A 619 21.07 19.35 32.59
C GLU A 619 21.89 20.66 32.51
N ALA A 620 23.18 20.56 32.19
CA ALA A 620 24.03 21.73 31.94
C ALA A 620 23.52 22.54 30.74
N PHE A 621 23.16 21.87 29.64
CA PHE A 621 22.60 22.50 28.46
C PHE A 621 21.22 23.12 28.74
N ASP A 622 20.32 22.38 29.40
CA ASP A 622 18.93 22.79 29.64
C ASP A 622 18.85 24.09 30.46
N ASN A 623 19.75 24.25 31.44
CA ASN A 623 19.83 25.47 32.24
C ASN A 623 20.45 26.65 31.46
N LEU A 624 21.44 26.40 30.61
CA LEU A 624 21.97 27.44 29.70
C LEU A 624 20.88 27.89 28.72
N ALA A 625 20.17 26.94 28.11
CA ALA A 625 19.05 27.21 27.22
C ALA A 625 17.90 27.94 27.95
N ALA A 626 17.63 27.62 29.22
CA ALA A 626 16.66 28.34 30.03
C ALA A 626 17.04 29.81 30.22
N ALA A 627 18.31 30.12 30.54
CA ALA A 627 18.80 31.48 30.68
C ALA A 627 18.70 32.27 29.36
N ILE A 628 19.02 31.65 28.22
CA ILE A 628 18.89 32.29 26.89
C ILE A 628 17.42 32.54 26.55
N ARG A 629 16.54 31.57 26.78
CA ARG A 629 15.09 31.70 26.53
C ARG A 629 14.45 32.78 27.42
N GLU A 630 14.89 32.91 28.66
CA GLU A 630 14.44 33.98 29.56
C GLU A 630 14.84 35.36 29.01
N ALA A 631 16.08 35.52 28.54
CA ALA A 631 16.53 36.75 27.89
C ALA A 631 15.81 37.02 26.54
N MET A 632 15.40 35.99 25.80
CA MET A 632 14.58 36.16 24.58
C MET A 632 13.21 36.74 24.89
N ARG A 633 12.60 36.40 26.04
CA ARG A 633 11.28 36.90 26.46
C ARG A 633 11.27 38.39 26.83
N ALA A 634 12.44 38.99 27.04
CA ALA A 634 12.56 40.43 27.30
C ALA A 634 12.28 41.29 26.04
N TYR A 635 12.17 40.67 24.86
CA TYR A 635 11.83 41.34 23.60
C TYR A 635 10.40 40.96 23.16
N PRO A 636 9.46 41.91 23.05
CA PRO A 636 8.12 41.61 22.57
C PRO A 636 8.15 41.23 21.08
N SER A 637 7.37 40.23 20.70
CA SER A 637 7.09 39.88 19.31
C SER A 637 6.54 41.11 18.58
N LEU A 638 7.26 41.58 17.56
CA LEU A 638 6.80 42.61 16.61
C LEU A 638 5.62 42.11 15.78
#